data_AF-A0A3N5JS78-F1
#
_entry.id   AF-A0A3N5JS78-F1
#
_cell.length_a   1.000
_cell.length_b   1.000
_cell.length_c   1.000
_cell.angle_alpha   90.00
_cell.angle_beta   90.00
_cell.angle_gamma   90.00
#
_symmetry.space_group_name_H-M   'P 1'
#
loop_
_entity.id
_entity.type
_entity.pdbx_description
1 polymer ?
#
loop_
_entity_poly.entity_id
_entity_poly.type
_entity_poly.pdbx_seq_one_letter_code
_entity_poly.pdbx_strand_id
1 'polypeptide(L)'
;MTASRDLLIRLIRCACLGLVLCGQASAALAQAPIIQPGAPGEPARELSAGDATKIAVTSYSPADVRFMQDMIPHHHQALEMSELAPDRTNRPDVLEAARRIEASQADEIGFMQLWLRERGQQVPDPAAHAAMHTDHKMAGMASPEQMAELAAGQGTDFDRLFLELMIRHHEGAVKMVKELLEREGTAFDPVLFEFTTDVTNDQTAEIEKMNALLVTLSPDPRAGLAAGFDDAGEALLNLERIASLPRPAGFFDPRNPAELPPQPPRTDPPAEKAEPPRKQPDDEDERYPLLSFANTDMAFAGDVLVAGSYHGFNIYRLGEGGLPELLSSVVCPGGQGDVSIVGDLLIMSVEQLRGRLDCGLEGVDEDASPERFRGIRIFDISDLARPVQVGAVQTCRGSHTHSVISGPDEHAGEGGRIIVYNSGISDVRDTEEMEGCYDELPGDDRTALFRIDVIEIPVADPSKARIVDSPAVFADPEKGILAGLWRGGDHGDDTQETKQTDQCHDITAFPELGLAAGACSGNGILFDISDPLRPRRIDAVVDKGFAYWHSATFNNDGSKVIFTDEWGGGSRPRCRAYDPMTWGADAIYDIVDGKLEFRGYFKLPAPQVEQENCVAHNGSIVPVPGRDIFVQAWYQGGVSVIDFTDSARPVEIAYFDRGPIDAEHLVVGGYWSTYWYRGRIYGTEIVRGLDLFELLPGEYLTENEIAAAALADQGARFNPQQQFRVDWPAEPVVARAYLDQLERDKALPDPLVAELLAALDSLEAGPEGGARDENLAATLQSLGAALREDGLQGDAGDAIATMRRARLADTLLALAEGLR
;
A
#
# COMPACT_ATOMS: atom_id res chain seq x y z
N MET A 1 -29.31 -57.24 -58.57
CA MET A 1 -29.09 -55.91 -57.97
C MET A 1 -29.64 -55.94 -56.55
N THR A 2 -28.79 -55.82 -55.52
CA THR A 2 -29.11 -55.48 -54.11
C THR A 2 -27.84 -55.61 -53.25
N ALA A 3 -27.21 -56.78 -53.27
CA ALA A 3 -26.13 -57.18 -52.34
C ALA A 3 -24.80 -56.38 -52.39
N SER A 4 -24.64 -55.41 -53.30
CA SER A 4 -23.36 -54.69 -53.50
C SER A 4 -23.39 -53.21 -53.12
N ARG A 5 -24.47 -52.71 -52.50
CA ARG A 5 -24.56 -51.32 -52.00
C ARG A 5 -24.30 -51.20 -50.50
N ASP A 6 -24.79 -52.15 -49.70
CA ASP A 6 -24.72 -52.05 -48.23
C ASP A 6 -23.30 -52.20 -47.67
N LEU A 7 -22.43 -52.93 -48.37
CA LEU A 7 -21.02 -53.11 -47.95
C LEU A 7 -20.22 -51.79 -48.04
N LEU A 8 -20.48 -50.99 -49.08
CA LEU A 8 -19.80 -49.71 -49.30
C LEU A 8 -20.23 -48.65 -48.28
N ILE A 9 -21.53 -48.63 -47.93
CA ILE A 9 -22.11 -47.71 -46.93
C ILE A 9 -21.59 -48.04 -45.51
N ARG A 10 -21.37 -49.33 -45.19
CA ARG A 10 -20.77 -49.72 -43.90
C ARG A 10 -19.29 -49.35 -43.79
N LEU A 11 -18.50 -49.54 -44.84
CA LEU A 11 -17.07 -49.18 -44.83
C LEU A 11 -16.84 -47.68 -44.62
N ILE A 12 -17.63 -46.82 -45.28
CA ILE A 12 -17.53 -45.35 -45.12
C ILE A 12 -17.89 -44.91 -43.69
N ARG A 13 -18.89 -45.53 -43.05
CA ARG A 13 -19.27 -45.19 -41.66
C ARG A 13 -18.21 -45.56 -40.62
N CYS A 14 -17.38 -46.60 -40.84
CA CYS A 14 -16.26 -46.89 -39.95
C CYS A 14 -15.08 -45.93 -40.17
N ALA A 15 -14.81 -45.50 -41.42
CA ALA A 15 -13.75 -44.54 -41.70
C ALA A 15 -13.99 -43.16 -41.06
N CYS A 16 -15.24 -42.67 -41.08
CA CYS A 16 -15.58 -41.36 -40.49
C CYS A 16 -15.63 -41.34 -38.95
N LEU A 17 -15.72 -42.48 -38.26
CA LEU A 17 -15.61 -42.53 -36.80
C LEU A 17 -14.15 -42.56 -36.30
N GLY A 18 -13.23 -43.09 -37.12
CA GLY A 18 -11.80 -43.14 -36.77
C GLY A 18 -11.05 -41.82 -36.93
N LEU A 19 -11.63 -40.82 -37.61
CA LEU A 19 -10.98 -39.54 -37.92
C LEU A 19 -11.52 -38.33 -37.12
N VAL A 20 -12.51 -38.54 -36.25
CA VAL A 20 -13.01 -37.49 -35.33
C VAL A 20 -12.41 -37.63 -33.92
N LEU A 21 -11.84 -38.79 -33.58
CA LEU A 21 -11.19 -39.07 -32.28
C LEU A 21 -9.69 -38.75 -32.22
N CYS A 22 -9.14 -38.06 -33.22
CA CYS A 22 -7.78 -37.48 -33.19
C CYS A 22 -7.77 -35.97 -33.44
N GLY A 23 -8.92 -35.29 -33.25
CA GLY A 23 -9.06 -33.83 -33.39
C GLY A 23 -9.25 -33.06 -32.08
N GLN A 24 -9.28 -33.76 -30.94
CA GLN A 24 -9.29 -33.16 -29.60
C GLN A 24 -8.23 -33.83 -28.73
N ALA A 25 -6.98 -33.52 -29.02
CA ALA A 25 -6.05 -33.33 -27.91
C ALA A 25 -6.58 -32.12 -27.14
N SER A 26 -7.02 -32.32 -25.89
CA SER A 26 -7.34 -31.20 -25.03
C SER A 26 -6.08 -30.36 -24.87
N ALA A 27 -6.12 -29.14 -25.38
CA ALA A 27 -5.32 -28.07 -24.81
C ALA A 27 -5.89 -27.83 -23.41
N ALA A 28 -5.44 -28.62 -22.43
CA ALA A 28 -5.41 -28.14 -21.08
C ALA A 28 -4.59 -26.85 -21.13
N LEU A 29 -5.16 -25.75 -20.63
CA LEU A 29 -4.38 -24.55 -20.36
C LEU A 29 -3.22 -25.00 -19.48
N ALA A 30 -2.00 -24.88 -19.99
CA ALA A 30 -0.82 -25.21 -19.23
C ALA A 30 -0.76 -24.19 -18.10
N GLN A 31 -1.04 -24.63 -16.88
CA GLN A 31 -0.96 -23.78 -15.70
C GLN A 31 0.45 -23.19 -15.63
N ALA A 32 0.55 -21.88 -15.44
CA ALA A 32 1.83 -21.17 -15.45
C ALA A 32 2.81 -21.84 -14.47
N PRO A 33 4.08 -22.03 -14.85
CA PRO A 33 5.04 -22.73 -14.01
C PRO A 33 5.27 -21.98 -12.70
N ILE A 34 5.18 -22.72 -11.60
CA ILE A 34 5.64 -22.27 -10.29
C ILE A 34 7.13 -22.61 -10.21
N ILE A 35 7.96 -21.58 -10.11
CA ILE A 35 9.41 -21.65 -10.18
C ILE A 35 10.00 -21.26 -8.82
N GLN A 36 10.96 -22.03 -8.32
CA GLN A 36 11.83 -21.63 -7.23
C GLN A 36 13.26 -21.43 -7.77
N PRO A 37 13.81 -20.20 -7.75
CA PRO A 37 15.21 -19.95 -8.12
C PRO A 37 16.19 -20.68 -7.20
N GLY A 38 17.44 -20.78 -7.63
CA GLY A 38 18.55 -21.17 -6.75
C GLY A 38 19.30 -19.96 -6.19
N ALA A 39 20.43 -20.24 -5.53
CA ALA A 39 21.44 -19.21 -5.22
C ALA A 39 21.95 -18.51 -6.51
N PRO A 40 22.59 -17.32 -6.43
CA PRO A 40 22.98 -16.56 -7.62
C PRO A 40 23.82 -17.37 -8.63
N GLY A 41 23.27 -17.57 -9.84
CA GLY A 41 23.86 -18.35 -10.92
C GLY A 41 23.45 -19.84 -11.00
N GLU A 42 22.73 -20.37 -10.01
CA GLU A 42 22.25 -21.76 -9.99
C GLU A 42 20.87 -21.93 -10.68
N PRO A 43 20.57 -23.10 -11.27
CA PRO A 43 19.37 -23.29 -12.08
C PRO A 43 18.09 -23.42 -11.24
N ALA A 44 17.04 -22.69 -11.64
CA ALA A 44 15.73 -22.71 -10.99
C ALA A 44 14.97 -24.04 -11.19
N ARG A 45 14.32 -24.52 -10.12
CA ARG A 45 13.48 -25.74 -10.11
C ARG A 45 11.99 -25.41 -10.24
N GLU A 46 11.21 -26.34 -10.77
CA GLU A 46 9.74 -26.27 -10.73
C GLU A 46 9.22 -26.85 -9.41
N LEU A 47 8.18 -26.23 -8.85
CA LEU A 47 7.46 -26.69 -7.66
C LEU A 47 6.02 -27.13 -8.02
N SER A 48 5.42 -27.98 -7.17
CA SER A 48 3.95 -28.07 -7.15
C SER A 48 3.37 -26.99 -6.23
N ALA A 49 2.10 -26.61 -6.46
CA ALA A 49 1.42 -25.61 -5.65
C ALA A 49 1.28 -25.99 -4.16
N GLY A 50 1.42 -27.27 -3.80
CA GLY A 50 1.41 -27.74 -2.41
C GLY A 50 2.80 -27.86 -1.76
N ASP A 51 3.88 -27.77 -2.54
CA ASP A 51 5.24 -27.70 -2.00
C ASP A 51 5.61 -26.27 -1.57
N ALA A 52 4.97 -25.25 -2.17
CA ALA A 52 5.18 -23.84 -1.86
C ALA A 52 4.65 -23.42 -0.46
N THR A 53 3.72 -24.18 0.11
CA THR A 53 2.89 -23.74 1.26
C THR A 53 3.18 -24.52 2.55
N LYS A 54 4.40 -24.45 3.09
CA LYS A 54 4.78 -25.14 4.35
C LYS A 54 5.76 -24.37 5.24
N ILE A 55 5.47 -24.28 6.55
CA ILE A 55 6.33 -24.01 7.74
C ILE A 55 5.41 -24.09 9.01
N ALA A 56 5.95 -24.11 10.25
CA ALA A 56 5.21 -24.16 11.53
C ALA A 56 5.97 -23.44 12.69
N VAL A 57 5.41 -23.25 13.91
CA VAL A 57 6.11 -23.04 15.25
C VAL A 57 5.20 -22.72 16.47
N THR A 58 5.69 -22.91 17.72
CA THR A 58 5.23 -22.39 19.08
C THR A 58 6.45 -22.29 20.07
N SER A 59 6.47 -21.82 21.35
CA SER A 59 5.48 -21.59 22.45
C SER A 59 5.95 -20.52 23.52
N TYR A 60 5.44 -20.50 24.77
CA TYR A 60 5.32 -19.28 25.63
C TYR A 60 6.42 -18.85 26.65
N SER A 61 6.30 -17.63 27.22
CA SER A 61 7.35 -16.84 27.91
C SER A 61 6.85 -15.97 29.12
N PRO A 62 7.72 -15.18 29.80
CA PRO A 62 7.37 -14.46 31.04
C PRO A 62 6.54 -13.17 30.95
N ALA A 63 6.44 -12.48 29.81
CA ALA A 63 5.78 -11.15 29.79
C ALA A 63 4.26 -11.26 30.02
N ASP A 64 3.69 -12.41 29.67
CA ASP A 64 2.40 -12.99 30.08
C ASP A 64 2.00 -12.63 31.51
N VAL A 65 2.93 -12.73 32.47
CA VAL A 65 2.67 -12.46 33.89
C VAL A 65 2.41 -10.99 34.18
N ARG A 66 3.10 -10.09 33.46
CA ARG A 66 3.01 -8.63 33.69
C ARG A 66 1.71 -8.07 33.15
N PHE A 67 1.31 -8.49 31.94
CA PHE A 67 0.02 -8.14 31.34
C PHE A 67 -1.16 -8.45 32.30
N MET A 68 -1.18 -9.66 32.88
CA MET A 68 -2.22 -10.10 33.81
C MET A 68 -2.26 -9.31 35.13
N GLN A 69 -1.19 -8.61 35.49
CA GLN A 69 -1.16 -7.68 36.64
C GLN A 69 -1.62 -6.29 36.22
N ASP A 70 -1.13 -5.79 35.09
CA ASP A 70 -1.37 -4.44 34.59
C ASP A 70 -2.84 -4.22 34.14
N MET A 71 -3.52 -5.28 33.68
CA MET A 71 -4.90 -5.20 33.17
C MET A 71 -5.99 -5.21 34.28
N ILE A 72 -5.70 -5.74 35.47
CA ILE A 72 -6.64 -5.76 36.60
C ILE A 72 -7.13 -4.35 37.04
N PRO A 73 -6.25 -3.35 37.29
CA PRO A 73 -6.69 -1.99 37.65
C PRO A 73 -7.21 -1.20 36.44
N HIS A 74 -6.93 -1.64 35.21
CA HIS A 74 -7.50 -1.07 33.98
C HIS A 74 -9.01 -1.35 33.93
N HIS A 75 -9.40 -2.63 33.92
CA HIS A 75 -10.80 -3.04 33.90
C HIS A 75 -11.65 -2.46 35.05
N HIS A 76 -11.04 -2.14 36.21
CA HIS A 76 -11.77 -1.49 37.31
C HIS A 76 -12.35 -0.12 36.93
N GLN A 77 -11.68 0.66 36.07
CA GLN A 77 -12.17 1.98 35.68
C GLN A 77 -13.37 1.90 34.72
N ALA A 78 -13.47 0.85 33.89
CA ALA A 78 -14.66 0.60 33.08
C ALA A 78 -15.93 0.41 33.93
N LEU A 79 -15.79 -0.24 35.10
CA LEU A 79 -16.87 -0.37 36.08
C LEU A 79 -17.28 1.00 36.65
N GLU A 80 -16.30 1.81 37.09
CA GLU A 80 -16.54 3.15 37.63
C GLU A 80 -17.20 4.12 36.63
N MET A 81 -16.93 3.97 35.33
CA MET A 81 -17.64 4.71 34.27
C MET A 81 -19.07 4.17 34.05
N SER A 82 -19.25 2.84 34.08
CA SER A 82 -20.53 2.19 33.80
C SER A 82 -21.58 2.41 34.90
N GLU A 83 -21.17 2.47 36.17
CA GLU A 83 -22.05 2.78 37.32
C GLU A 83 -22.79 4.14 37.16
N LEU A 84 -22.24 5.09 36.38
CA LEU A 84 -22.84 6.41 36.19
C LEU A 84 -24.06 6.40 35.26
N ALA A 85 -24.12 5.48 34.28
CA ALA A 85 -25.08 5.56 33.18
C ALA A 85 -26.58 5.53 33.60
N PRO A 86 -27.03 4.67 34.55
CA PRO A 86 -28.45 4.58 34.93
C PRO A 86 -29.05 5.88 35.49
N ASP A 87 -28.24 6.73 36.10
CA ASP A 87 -28.64 8.01 36.69
C ASP A 87 -28.37 9.21 35.77
N ARG A 88 -27.97 9.00 34.50
CA ARG A 88 -27.53 10.07 33.57
C ARG A 88 -28.15 10.03 32.16
N THR A 89 -28.55 8.87 31.66
CA THR A 89 -29.20 8.73 30.34
C THR A 89 -30.47 7.87 30.39
N ASN A 90 -31.30 7.98 29.36
CA ASN A 90 -32.46 7.13 29.10
C ASN A 90 -32.40 6.41 27.74
N ARG A 91 -31.27 6.47 27.03
CA ARG A 91 -31.06 5.73 25.78
C ARG A 91 -30.98 4.22 26.05
N PRO A 92 -31.85 3.39 25.44
CA PRO A 92 -31.82 1.93 25.67
C PRO A 92 -30.46 1.31 25.32
N ASP A 93 -29.86 1.77 24.22
CA ASP A 93 -28.61 1.26 23.64
C ASP A 93 -27.42 1.50 24.57
N VAL A 94 -27.26 2.75 25.05
CA VAL A 94 -26.16 3.14 25.97
C VAL A 94 -26.32 2.46 27.33
N LEU A 95 -27.55 2.34 27.83
CA LEU A 95 -27.84 1.62 29.07
C LEU A 95 -27.61 0.11 28.94
N GLU A 96 -27.74 -0.47 27.74
CA GLU A 96 -27.42 -1.88 27.48
C GLU A 96 -25.91 -2.12 27.34
N ALA A 97 -25.17 -1.19 26.72
CA ALA A 97 -23.71 -1.23 26.69
C ALA A 97 -23.12 -1.19 28.11
N ALA A 98 -23.49 -0.19 28.92
CA ALA A 98 -22.98 -0.05 30.30
C ALA A 98 -23.21 -1.30 31.16
N ARG A 99 -24.37 -1.96 31.04
CA ARG A 99 -24.66 -3.23 31.75
C ARG A 99 -23.85 -4.43 31.29
N ARG A 100 -23.31 -4.41 30.07
CA ARG A 100 -22.47 -5.49 29.52
C ARG A 100 -21.04 -5.33 30.01
N ILE A 101 -20.49 -4.13 29.83
CA ILE A 101 -19.21 -3.69 30.38
C ILE A 101 -19.12 -3.98 31.89
N GLU A 102 -20.16 -3.64 32.67
CA GLU A 102 -20.23 -3.91 34.11
C GLU A 102 -20.10 -5.42 34.45
N ALA A 103 -20.58 -6.30 33.56
CA ALA A 103 -20.59 -7.75 33.77
C ALA A 103 -19.31 -8.44 33.26
N SER A 104 -18.86 -8.15 32.04
CA SER A 104 -17.65 -8.75 31.45
C SER A 104 -16.40 -8.40 32.27
N GLN A 105 -16.14 -7.10 32.44
CA GLN A 105 -14.95 -6.59 33.12
C GLN A 105 -14.84 -7.10 34.56
N ALA A 106 -15.96 -7.34 35.24
CA ALA A 106 -15.99 -7.91 36.59
C ALA A 106 -15.59 -9.40 36.64
N ASP A 107 -16.06 -10.22 35.68
CA ASP A 107 -15.68 -11.63 35.58
C ASP A 107 -14.24 -11.79 35.06
N GLU A 108 -13.79 -10.94 34.13
CA GLU A 108 -12.42 -10.87 33.63
C GLU A 108 -11.40 -10.53 34.74
N ILE A 109 -11.71 -9.56 35.62
CA ILE A 109 -10.95 -9.30 36.85
C ILE A 109 -10.89 -10.56 37.74
N GLY A 110 -12.00 -11.29 37.86
CA GLY A 110 -12.05 -12.56 38.59
C GLY A 110 -11.09 -13.61 38.02
N PHE A 111 -11.04 -13.74 36.70
CA PHE A 111 -10.15 -14.64 35.97
C PHE A 111 -8.67 -14.26 36.15
N MET A 112 -8.29 -13.01 35.88
CA MET A 112 -6.90 -12.56 35.98
C MET A 112 -6.32 -12.78 37.38
N GLN A 113 -7.11 -12.45 38.41
CA GLN A 113 -6.72 -12.69 39.79
C GLN A 113 -6.54 -14.19 40.12
N LEU A 114 -7.28 -15.10 39.48
CA LEU A 114 -7.11 -16.54 39.67
C LEU A 114 -5.86 -17.06 38.95
N TRP A 115 -5.69 -16.70 37.67
CA TRP A 115 -4.56 -17.10 36.82
C TRP A 115 -3.21 -16.81 37.49
N LEU A 116 -3.08 -15.61 38.08
CA LEU A 116 -1.90 -15.17 38.83
C LEU A 116 -1.67 -16.00 40.11
N ARG A 117 -2.72 -16.29 40.89
CA ARG A 117 -2.62 -17.09 42.14
C ARG A 117 -2.13 -18.50 41.88
N GLU A 118 -2.65 -19.15 40.84
CA GLU A 118 -2.28 -20.53 40.48
C GLU A 118 -0.81 -20.63 40.02
N ARG A 119 -0.30 -19.59 39.35
CA ARG A 119 1.09 -19.48 38.89
C ARG A 119 2.03 -18.88 39.95
N GLY A 120 1.54 -18.68 41.19
CA GLY A 120 2.33 -18.22 42.34
C GLY A 120 2.73 -16.75 42.31
N GLN A 121 2.09 -15.95 41.44
CA GLN A 121 2.44 -14.55 41.19
C GLN A 121 1.72 -13.59 42.13
N GLN A 122 2.23 -12.36 42.23
CA GLN A 122 1.56 -11.30 42.98
C GLN A 122 0.26 -10.88 42.28
N VAL A 123 -0.82 -10.77 43.04
CA VAL A 123 -2.09 -10.18 42.59
C VAL A 123 -2.16 -8.72 43.08
N PRO A 124 -2.41 -7.73 42.20
CA PRO A 124 -2.65 -6.35 42.59
C PRO A 124 -4.06 -6.17 43.21
N ASP A 125 -4.26 -5.04 43.88
CA ASP A 125 -5.55 -4.61 44.42
C ASP A 125 -6.28 -3.78 43.34
N PRO A 126 -7.47 -4.18 42.85
CA PRO A 126 -8.15 -3.51 41.73
C PRO A 126 -8.39 -2.01 41.93
N ALA A 127 -8.65 -1.57 43.18
CA ALA A 127 -8.94 -0.17 43.49
C ALA A 127 -7.69 0.69 43.72
N ALA A 128 -6.47 0.16 43.51
CA ALA A 128 -5.21 0.78 43.90
C ALA A 128 -4.65 1.82 42.91
N HIS A 129 -5.52 2.65 42.31
CA HIS A 129 -5.19 3.73 41.37
C HIS A 129 -4.04 4.65 41.80
N ALA A 130 -3.78 4.78 43.10
CA ALA A 130 -2.74 5.66 43.67
C ALA A 130 -1.41 4.95 44.02
N ALA A 131 -1.26 3.65 43.76
CA ALA A 131 -0.10 2.87 44.21
C ALA A 131 1.04 2.75 43.18
N MET A 132 0.74 2.85 41.88
CA MET A 132 1.69 2.57 40.79
C MET A 132 2.41 3.82 40.27
N HIS A 133 3.02 4.60 41.18
CA HIS A 133 3.84 5.77 40.84
C HIS A 133 5.26 5.40 40.36
N THR A 134 5.35 4.64 39.26
CA THR A 134 6.60 4.35 38.54
C THR A 134 6.40 4.46 37.03
N ASP A 135 6.55 5.68 36.52
CA ASP A 135 6.87 6.09 35.14
C ASP A 135 5.99 5.65 33.94
N HIS A 136 4.87 4.95 34.14
CA HIS A 136 3.92 4.65 33.05
C HIS A 136 2.47 5.03 33.41
N LYS A 137 1.80 5.76 32.51
CA LYS A 137 0.33 5.83 32.46
C LYS A 137 -0.16 4.57 31.72
N MET A 138 -1.20 3.90 32.23
CA MET A 138 -1.84 2.81 31.51
C MET A 138 -2.63 3.35 30.30
N ALA A 139 -2.64 2.61 29.20
CA ALA A 139 -3.26 3.04 27.96
C ALA A 139 -4.79 3.17 28.09
N GLY A 140 -5.38 4.17 27.43
CA GLY A 140 -6.83 4.37 27.35
C GLY A 140 -7.52 4.95 28.58
N MET A 141 -6.89 4.90 29.77
CA MET A 141 -7.50 5.34 31.04
C MET A 141 -7.99 6.80 30.99
N ALA A 142 -9.22 7.03 31.44
CA ALA A 142 -9.80 8.35 31.65
C ALA A 142 -9.10 9.08 32.82
N SER A 143 -8.85 10.38 32.66
CA SER A 143 -8.24 11.20 33.72
C SER A 143 -9.23 11.49 34.86
N PRO A 144 -8.76 11.86 36.08
CA PRO A 144 -9.64 12.28 37.17
C PRO A 144 -10.56 13.46 36.80
N GLU A 145 -10.11 14.34 35.90
CA GLU A 145 -10.87 15.45 35.36
C GLU A 145 -11.96 14.97 34.39
N GLN A 146 -11.64 14.05 33.48
CA GLN A 146 -12.60 13.43 32.55
C GLN A 146 -13.67 12.61 33.30
N MET A 147 -13.28 11.89 34.35
CA MET A 147 -14.23 11.19 35.24
C MET A 147 -15.16 12.16 35.98
N ALA A 148 -14.65 13.33 36.41
CA ALA A 148 -15.47 14.37 37.03
C ALA A 148 -16.42 15.06 36.05
N GLU A 149 -16.01 15.22 34.79
CA GLU A 149 -16.85 15.75 33.70
C GLU A 149 -17.96 14.76 33.31
N LEU A 150 -17.62 13.48 33.11
CA LEU A 150 -18.56 12.39 32.85
C LEU A 150 -19.61 12.26 33.96
N ALA A 151 -19.21 12.36 35.23
CA ALA A 151 -20.13 12.33 36.37
C ALA A 151 -21.11 13.53 36.42
N ALA A 152 -20.79 14.63 35.73
CA ALA A 152 -21.57 15.87 35.70
C ALA A 152 -22.45 16.04 34.44
N GLY A 153 -22.09 15.41 33.31
CA GLY A 153 -22.88 15.43 32.06
C GLY A 153 -24.26 14.77 32.20
N GLN A 154 -25.20 15.06 31.30
CA GLN A 154 -26.54 14.42 31.26
C GLN A 154 -27.06 14.29 29.82
N GLY A 155 -27.89 13.27 29.56
CA GLY A 155 -28.51 13.06 28.25
C GLY A 155 -27.48 12.86 27.14
N THR A 156 -27.70 13.45 25.95
CA THR A 156 -26.82 13.28 24.78
C THR A 156 -25.36 13.68 25.04
N ASP A 157 -25.11 14.64 25.94
CA ASP A 157 -23.75 15.09 26.27
C ASP A 157 -23.05 14.05 27.17
N PHE A 158 -23.81 13.36 28.04
CA PHE A 158 -23.33 12.16 28.73
C PHE A 158 -23.16 10.98 27.77
N ASP A 159 -24.15 10.72 26.90
CA ASP A 159 -24.09 9.61 25.93
C ASP A 159 -22.83 9.70 25.08
N ARG A 160 -22.53 10.90 24.54
CA ARG A 160 -21.32 11.17 23.76
C ARG A 160 -20.06 10.89 24.58
N LEU A 161 -19.91 11.56 25.73
CA LEU A 161 -18.67 11.48 26.51
C LEU A 161 -18.44 10.09 27.11
N PHE A 162 -19.52 9.37 27.45
CA PHE A 162 -19.48 7.96 27.85
C PHE A 162 -18.93 7.08 26.73
N LEU A 163 -19.48 7.19 25.52
CA LEU A 163 -19.03 6.41 24.36
C LEU A 163 -17.59 6.77 23.97
N GLU A 164 -17.24 8.05 23.91
CA GLU A 164 -15.89 8.53 23.55
C GLU A 164 -14.82 8.10 24.58
N LEU A 165 -15.13 8.13 25.88
CA LEU A 165 -14.21 7.64 26.92
C LEU A 165 -14.15 6.11 26.96
N MET A 166 -15.26 5.40 26.78
CA MET A 166 -15.28 3.93 26.82
C MET A 166 -14.59 3.32 25.59
N ILE A 167 -14.78 3.87 24.38
CA ILE A 167 -14.02 3.49 23.18
C ILE A 167 -12.52 3.62 23.45
N ARG A 168 -12.07 4.79 23.96
CA ARG A 168 -10.65 5.04 24.25
C ARG A 168 -10.10 4.10 25.33
N HIS A 169 -10.90 3.79 26.34
CA HIS A 169 -10.55 2.85 27.41
C HIS A 169 -10.35 1.44 26.85
N HIS A 170 -11.29 0.96 26.04
CA HIS A 170 -11.24 -0.34 25.35
C HIS A 170 -10.09 -0.40 24.32
N GLU A 171 -9.83 0.67 23.55
CA GLU A 171 -8.63 0.79 22.71
C GLU A 171 -7.34 0.62 23.54
N GLY A 172 -7.34 1.11 24.78
CA GLY A 172 -6.26 0.91 25.74
C GLY A 172 -6.04 -0.56 26.12
N ALA A 173 -7.12 -1.30 26.39
CA ALA A 173 -7.05 -2.74 26.67
C ALA A 173 -6.53 -3.52 25.45
N VAL A 174 -7.08 -3.26 24.26
CA VAL A 174 -6.63 -3.91 23.00
C VAL A 174 -5.17 -3.55 22.68
N LYS A 175 -4.73 -2.31 22.95
CA LYS A 175 -3.32 -1.91 22.83
C LYS A 175 -2.44 -2.66 23.82
N MET A 176 -2.88 -2.88 25.06
CA MET A 176 -2.14 -3.68 26.06
C MET A 176 -2.06 -5.17 25.68
N VAL A 177 -3.08 -5.73 25.01
CA VAL A 177 -3.00 -7.07 24.41
C VAL A 177 -1.99 -7.08 23.25
N LYS A 178 -2.05 -6.12 22.33
CA LYS A 178 -1.07 -6.03 21.23
C LYS A 178 0.37 -5.85 21.73
N GLU A 179 0.61 -5.01 22.75
CA GLU A 179 1.92 -4.84 23.41
C GLU A 179 2.40 -6.06 24.20
N LEU A 180 1.51 -7.00 24.55
CA LEU A 180 1.90 -8.33 25.01
C LEU A 180 2.35 -9.15 23.78
N LEU A 181 1.45 -9.36 22.81
CA LEU A 181 1.63 -10.24 21.64
C LEU A 181 2.79 -9.84 20.72
N GLU A 182 3.18 -8.56 20.67
CA GLU A 182 4.34 -8.06 19.92
C GLU A 182 5.69 -8.54 20.50
N ARG A 183 5.72 -9.18 21.68
CA ARG A 183 6.95 -9.66 22.32
C ARG A 183 7.15 -11.14 22.02
N GLU A 184 8.36 -11.50 21.59
CA GLU A 184 8.70 -12.87 21.27
C GLU A 184 8.42 -13.84 22.43
N GLY A 185 7.83 -14.98 22.08
CA GLY A 185 7.44 -16.00 23.04
C GLY A 185 6.20 -15.69 23.88
N THR A 186 5.41 -14.63 23.66
CA THR A 186 4.26 -14.37 24.57
C THR A 186 2.98 -15.13 24.26
N ALA A 187 2.12 -15.27 25.26
CA ALA A 187 0.72 -15.67 25.20
C ALA A 187 0.38 -17.07 24.65
N PHE A 188 1.34 -17.96 24.37
CA PHE A 188 1.03 -19.35 23.97
C PHE A 188 0.64 -20.30 25.13
N ASP A 189 0.42 -19.83 26.37
CA ASP A 189 -0.36 -20.58 27.36
C ASP A 189 -1.81 -20.57 26.85
N PRO A 190 -2.43 -21.71 26.47
CA PRO A 190 -3.72 -21.68 25.78
C PRO A 190 -4.82 -20.95 26.57
N VAL A 191 -4.75 -20.97 27.90
CA VAL A 191 -5.70 -20.30 28.79
C VAL A 191 -5.43 -18.79 28.89
N LEU A 192 -4.18 -18.35 28.69
CA LEU A 192 -3.90 -16.93 28.49
C LEU A 192 -4.24 -16.48 27.07
N PHE A 193 -3.96 -17.30 26.06
CA PHE A 193 -4.32 -17.01 24.68
C PHE A 193 -5.83 -16.78 24.55
N GLU A 194 -6.63 -17.73 25.03
CA GLU A 194 -8.09 -17.66 25.13
C GLU A 194 -8.52 -16.36 25.83
N PHE A 195 -7.96 -16.01 26.99
CA PHE A 195 -8.25 -14.73 27.66
C PHE A 195 -7.83 -13.48 26.87
N THR A 196 -6.65 -13.46 26.22
CA THR A 196 -6.24 -12.33 25.38
C THR A 196 -7.10 -12.20 24.12
N THR A 197 -7.59 -13.32 23.60
CA THR A 197 -8.58 -13.38 22.51
C THR A 197 -9.93 -12.88 23.00
N ASP A 198 -10.42 -13.31 24.17
CA ASP A 198 -11.69 -12.86 24.75
C ASP A 198 -11.67 -11.35 25.05
N VAL A 199 -10.64 -10.84 25.74
CA VAL A 199 -10.45 -9.39 25.98
C VAL A 199 -10.36 -8.63 24.65
N THR A 200 -9.69 -9.17 23.63
CA THR A 200 -9.67 -8.51 22.32
C THR A 200 -11.04 -8.52 21.67
N ASN A 201 -11.73 -9.66 21.68
CA ASN A 201 -13.00 -9.87 21.01
C ASN A 201 -14.13 -9.06 21.66
N ASP A 202 -14.33 -9.15 22.98
CA ASP A 202 -15.42 -8.45 23.65
C ASP A 202 -15.17 -6.92 23.65
N GLN A 203 -13.94 -6.46 23.94
CA GLN A 203 -13.62 -5.03 23.90
C GLN A 203 -13.72 -4.46 22.48
N THR A 204 -13.21 -5.17 21.45
CA THR A 204 -13.32 -4.72 20.05
C THR A 204 -14.78 -4.78 19.60
N ALA A 205 -15.52 -5.85 19.90
CA ALA A 205 -16.93 -5.93 19.56
C ALA A 205 -17.78 -4.88 20.28
N GLU A 206 -17.37 -4.38 21.45
CA GLU A 206 -18.02 -3.22 22.07
C GLU A 206 -17.61 -1.89 21.39
N ILE A 207 -16.34 -1.69 21.02
CA ILE A 207 -15.92 -0.55 20.18
C ILE A 207 -16.70 -0.55 18.85
N GLU A 208 -16.78 -1.67 18.14
CA GLU A 208 -17.53 -1.86 16.90
C GLU A 208 -18.99 -1.43 17.03
N LYS A 209 -19.68 -1.85 18.10
CA LYS A 209 -21.07 -1.47 18.35
C LYS A 209 -21.22 0.03 18.59
N MET A 210 -20.22 0.66 19.21
CA MET A 210 -20.19 2.10 19.45
C MET A 210 -19.82 2.90 18.18
N ASN A 211 -18.87 2.43 17.36
CA ASN A 211 -18.47 3.05 16.09
C ASN A 211 -19.55 2.87 14.99
N ALA A 212 -20.18 1.69 14.87
CA ALA A 212 -21.25 1.47 13.89
C ALA A 212 -22.45 2.43 14.08
N LEU A 213 -22.73 2.83 15.33
CA LEU A 213 -23.72 3.86 15.65
C LEU A 213 -23.30 5.28 15.22
N LEU A 214 -22.01 5.51 14.94
CA LEU A 214 -21.47 6.74 14.36
C LEU A 214 -21.40 6.65 12.82
N VAL A 215 -20.89 5.54 12.26
CA VAL A 215 -20.76 5.31 10.80
C VAL A 215 -22.12 5.40 10.10
N THR A 216 -23.19 4.89 10.72
CA THR A 216 -24.58 4.97 10.20
C THR A 216 -25.16 6.39 10.10
N LEU A 217 -24.40 7.43 10.47
CA LEU A 217 -24.73 8.84 10.29
C LEU A 217 -24.07 9.47 9.04
N SER A 218 -23.20 8.73 8.34
CA SER A 218 -22.48 9.19 7.14
C SER A 218 -23.35 9.27 5.87
N PRO A 219 -23.11 10.23 4.97
CA PRO A 219 -23.74 10.28 3.64
C PRO A 219 -22.90 9.64 2.51
N ASP A 220 -21.66 9.22 2.74
CA ASP A 220 -20.81 8.61 1.70
C ASP A 220 -21.30 7.17 1.40
N PRO A 221 -21.47 6.76 0.12
CA PRO A 221 -22.00 5.44 -0.23
C PRO A 221 -21.06 4.27 0.08
N ARG A 222 -19.80 4.52 0.47
CA ARG A 222 -18.87 3.51 1.01
C ARG A 222 -19.13 3.16 2.47
N ALA A 223 -19.79 4.06 3.23
CA ALA A 223 -20.05 3.84 4.65
C ALA A 223 -21.07 2.69 4.85
N GLY A 224 -20.60 1.55 5.37
CA GLY A 224 -21.43 0.38 5.61
C GLY A 224 -21.66 -0.51 4.38
N LEU A 225 -20.69 -0.59 3.47
CA LEU A 225 -20.63 -1.67 2.47
C LEU A 225 -20.64 -3.04 3.16
N ALA A 226 -21.27 -4.04 2.52
CA ALA A 226 -21.33 -5.39 3.06
C ALA A 226 -19.94 -6.06 3.00
N ALA A 227 -19.56 -6.77 4.06
CA ALA A 227 -18.33 -7.54 4.09
C ALA A 227 -18.40 -8.80 3.21
N GLY A 228 -17.25 -9.25 2.68
CA GLY A 228 -17.09 -10.47 1.92
C GLY A 228 -15.74 -10.56 1.17
N PHE A 229 -15.19 -11.77 1.03
CA PHE A 229 -13.94 -11.97 0.30
C PHE A 229 -14.12 -11.78 -1.22
N ASP A 230 -14.97 -12.62 -1.84
CA ASP A 230 -15.29 -12.55 -3.28
C ASP A 230 -16.54 -11.70 -3.59
N ASP A 231 -17.40 -11.45 -2.60
CA ASP A 231 -18.76 -10.91 -2.79
C ASP A 231 -19.12 -9.75 -1.83
N ALA A 232 -18.11 -9.00 -1.36
CA ALA A 232 -18.33 -7.72 -0.67
C ALA A 232 -19.23 -6.77 -1.47
N GLY A 233 -19.93 -5.89 -0.75
CA GLY A 233 -20.57 -4.72 -1.34
C GLY A 233 -19.51 -3.79 -1.91
N GLU A 234 -19.78 -3.19 -3.06
CA GLU A 234 -18.83 -2.32 -3.78
C GLU A 234 -19.45 -0.97 -4.11
N ALA A 235 -18.63 0.09 -4.10
CA ALA A 235 -19.02 1.44 -4.51
C ALA A 235 -18.04 1.98 -5.56
N LEU A 236 -18.57 2.66 -6.59
CA LEU A 236 -17.78 3.21 -7.70
C LEU A 236 -18.27 4.62 -8.07
N LEU A 237 -17.31 5.50 -8.38
CA LEU A 237 -17.55 6.80 -9.00
C LEU A 237 -16.51 7.02 -10.12
N ASN A 238 -16.97 7.30 -11.34
CA ASN A 238 -16.14 7.60 -12.52
C ASN A 238 -15.02 6.58 -12.85
N LEU A 239 -15.16 5.33 -12.39
CA LEU A 239 -14.31 4.19 -12.72
C LEU A 239 -15.18 3.00 -13.15
N GLU A 240 -14.68 2.19 -14.07
CA GLU A 240 -15.18 0.84 -14.36
C GLU A 240 -14.09 -0.19 -14.03
N ARG A 241 -14.44 -1.27 -13.32
CA ARG A 241 -13.53 -2.41 -13.13
C ARG A 241 -13.65 -3.35 -14.33
N ILE A 242 -12.61 -3.34 -15.17
CA ILE A 242 -12.49 -4.14 -16.39
C ILE A 242 -12.22 -5.62 -16.07
N ALA A 243 -11.40 -5.90 -15.05
CA ALA A 243 -11.09 -7.26 -14.63
C ALA A 243 -10.73 -7.35 -13.13
N SER A 244 -10.88 -8.56 -12.58
CA SER A 244 -10.37 -8.96 -11.28
C SER A 244 -9.72 -10.34 -11.46
N LEU A 245 -8.46 -10.48 -11.05
CA LEU A 245 -7.68 -11.71 -11.16
C LEU A 245 -7.31 -12.20 -9.76
N PRO A 246 -7.67 -13.43 -9.36
CA PRO A 246 -7.29 -13.96 -8.05
C PRO A 246 -5.78 -14.23 -7.96
N ARG A 247 -5.24 -14.27 -6.73
CA ARG A 247 -3.84 -14.66 -6.48
C ARG A 247 -3.48 -16.01 -7.17
N PRO A 248 -2.31 -16.12 -7.83
CA PRO A 248 -1.88 -17.38 -8.45
C PRO A 248 -1.72 -18.54 -7.46
N ALA A 249 -1.82 -19.78 -7.97
CA ALA A 249 -1.61 -20.97 -7.15
C ALA A 249 -0.19 -21.01 -6.56
N GLY A 250 -0.07 -21.29 -5.26
CA GLY A 250 1.18 -21.18 -4.51
C GLY A 250 1.41 -19.80 -3.87
N PHE A 251 0.58 -18.80 -4.17
CA PHE A 251 0.59 -17.47 -3.55
C PHE A 251 -0.65 -17.25 -2.64
N PHE A 252 -1.15 -18.31 -2.02
CA PHE A 252 -2.16 -18.33 -0.93
C PHE A 252 -2.27 -19.76 -0.35
N ASP A 253 -2.84 -19.93 0.85
CA ASP A 253 -3.30 -21.27 1.30
C ASP A 253 -4.71 -21.55 0.75
N PRO A 254 -4.92 -22.59 -0.07
CA PRO A 254 -6.25 -22.96 -0.57
C PRO A 254 -7.28 -23.32 0.51
N ARG A 255 -6.85 -23.53 1.76
CA ARG A 255 -7.72 -23.75 2.94
C ARG A 255 -8.12 -22.44 3.64
N ASN A 256 -7.37 -21.36 3.42
CA ASN A 256 -7.59 -20.04 4.02
C ASN A 256 -7.21 -18.91 3.04
N PRO A 257 -7.90 -18.77 1.89
CA PRO A 257 -7.53 -17.81 0.83
C PRO A 257 -7.65 -16.35 1.27
N ALA A 258 -8.51 -16.08 2.26
CA ALA A 258 -8.74 -14.77 2.85
C ALA A 258 -7.82 -14.45 4.05
N GLU A 259 -6.86 -15.33 4.39
CA GLU A 259 -5.93 -15.15 5.53
C GLU A 259 -6.61 -14.82 6.88
N LEU A 260 -7.81 -15.38 7.10
CA LEU A 260 -8.57 -15.26 8.35
C LEU A 260 -7.78 -15.79 9.56
N PRO A 261 -8.04 -15.26 10.77
CA PRO A 261 -7.52 -15.82 12.02
C PRO A 261 -7.86 -17.32 12.19
N PRO A 262 -6.95 -18.15 12.73
CA PRO A 262 -7.17 -19.58 12.86
C PRO A 262 -8.23 -19.90 13.93
N GLN A 263 -9.31 -20.59 13.53
CA GLN A 263 -10.35 -21.03 14.46
C GLN A 263 -9.81 -22.06 15.48
N PRO A 264 -10.20 -21.99 16.76
CA PRO A 264 -9.80 -22.98 17.75
C PRO A 264 -10.38 -24.37 17.44
N PRO A 265 -9.64 -25.46 17.72
CA PRO A 265 -10.05 -26.82 17.32
C PRO A 265 -11.32 -27.27 18.05
N ARG A 266 -12.33 -27.70 17.29
CA ARG A 266 -13.62 -28.16 17.83
C ARG A 266 -13.44 -29.34 18.79
N THR A 267 -13.83 -29.13 20.04
CA THR A 267 -13.91 -30.16 21.08
C THR A 267 -15.19 -31.00 20.94
N ASP A 268 -15.22 -31.87 19.93
CA ASP A 268 -16.26 -32.90 19.84
C ASP A 268 -16.31 -33.74 21.14
N PRO A 269 -17.50 -33.97 21.72
CA PRO A 269 -17.62 -34.67 23.00
C PRO A 269 -17.12 -36.12 22.87
N PRO A 270 -16.30 -36.61 23.82
CA PRO A 270 -15.53 -37.84 23.63
C PRO A 270 -16.42 -39.08 23.49
N ALA A 271 -16.41 -39.67 22.29
CA ALA A 271 -17.07 -40.94 22.02
C ALA A 271 -16.45 -42.07 22.86
N GLU A 272 -17.29 -42.90 23.48
CA GLU A 272 -16.79 -43.94 24.39
C GLU A 272 -15.95 -45.02 23.66
N LYS A 273 -14.68 -45.11 24.05
CA LYS A 273 -13.84 -46.33 24.02
C LYS A 273 -13.53 -46.89 22.62
N ALA A 274 -12.62 -46.22 21.92
CA ALA A 274 -11.63 -46.88 21.06
C ALA A 274 -10.21 -46.56 21.56
N GLU A 275 -9.24 -47.45 21.34
CA GLU A 275 -7.83 -47.10 21.52
C GLU A 275 -7.43 -46.09 20.43
N PRO A 276 -6.59 -45.08 20.75
CA PRO A 276 -6.17 -44.10 19.74
C PRO A 276 -5.38 -44.79 18.62
N PRO A 277 -5.72 -44.57 17.34
CA PRO A 277 -4.84 -44.99 16.26
C PRO A 277 -3.49 -44.29 16.42
N ARG A 278 -2.40 -44.96 16.05
CA ARG A 278 -1.13 -44.28 15.86
C ARG A 278 -1.29 -43.33 14.67
N LYS A 279 -1.34 -42.02 14.93
CA LYS A 279 -1.20 -40.98 13.90
C LYS A 279 0.03 -41.28 13.04
N GLN A 280 -0.10 -41.03 11.74
CA GLN A 280 1.07 -40.85 10.87
C GLN A 280 1.64 -39.44 11.13
N PRO A 281 2.94 -39.19 10.87
CA PRO A 281 3.55 -37.89 11.19
C PRO A 281 3.07 -36.73 10.30
N ASP A 282 2.12 -36.98 9.39
CA ASP A 282 1.66 -36.06 8.37
C ASP A 282 0.30 -35.39 8.71
N ASP A 283 -0.29 -35.71 9.87
CA ASP A 283 -1.57 -35.17 10.38
C ASP A 283 -1.33 -34.06 11.45
N GLU A 284 -0.60 -32.99 11.13
CA GLU A 284 -0.46 -31.79 11.99
C GLU A 284 -0.83 -30.51 11.22
N ASP A 285 -1.62 -29.64 11.85
CA ASP A 285 -2.16 -28.42 11.21
C ASP A 285 -1.11 -27.30 11.15
N GLU A 286 -0.35 -27.29 10.06
CA GLU A 286 0.67 -26.28 9.70
C GLU A 286 0.05 -24.86 9.53
N ARG A 287 0.81 -23.83 9.97
CA ARG A 287 0.35 -22.44 10.16
C ARG A 287 1.26 -21.44 9.44
N TYR A 288 0.74 -20.29 9.04
CA TYR A 288 1.50 -19.24 8.36
C TYR A 288 1.59 -17.96 9.22
N PRO A 289 2.72 -17.24 9.19
CA PRO A 289 2.79 -15.85 9.63
C PRO A 289 1.84 -14.94 8.84
N LEU A 290 1.32 -13.90 9.49
CA LEU A 290 0.57 -12.82 8.83
C LEU A 290 1.32 -12.25 7.62
N LEU A 291 0.59 -11.84 6.58
CA LEU A 291 1.11 -11.33 5.31
C LEU A 291 2.02 -12.30 4.54
N SER A 292 2.04 -13.60 4.87
CA SER A 292 3.00 -14.54 4.24
C SER A 292 2.91 -14.61 2.72
N PHE A 293 1.73 -14.33 2.16
CA PHE A 293 1.42 -14.33 0.73
C PHE A 293 0.90 -12.97 0.23
N ALA A 294 1.05 -11.89 1.01
CA ALA A 294 0.61 -10.56 0.62
C ALA A 294 1.20 -10.14 -0.74
N ASN A 295 0.37 -9.57 -1.63
CA ASN A 295 0.85 -8.86 -2.82
C ASN A 295 1.38 -7.48 -2.43
N THR A 296 2.40 -6.98 -3.14
CA THR A 296 3.00 -5.67 -2.86
C THR A 296 3.05 -4.76 -4.10
N ASP A 297 4.04 -3.87 -4.26
CA ASP A 297 4.17 -2.99 -5.43
C ASP A 297 4.40 -3.79 -6.73
N MET A 298 4.13 -3.16 -7.88
CA MET A 298 4.28 -3.77 -9.22
C MET A 298 5.04 -2.88 -10.21
N ALA A 299 5.83 -3.51 -11.09
CA ALA A 299 6.61 -2.85 -12.13
C ALA A 299 6.19 -3.27 -13.55
N PHE A 300 6.41 -2.39 -14.52
CA PHE A 300 6.00 -2.58 -15.91
C PHE A 300 7.17 -2.35 -16.88
N ALA A 301 7.25 -3.20 -17.90
CA ALA A 301 8.17 -3.02 -19.02
C ALA A 301 7.53 -3.50 -20.34
N GLY A 302 7.15 -2.57 -21.21
CA GLY A 302 6.50 -2.90 -22.48
C GLY A 302 5.15 -3.59 -22.28
N ASP A 303 5.03 -4.84 -22.72
CA ASP A 303 3.90 -5.74 -22.49
C ASP A 303 4.04 -6.61 -21.22
N VAL A 304 5.05 -6.39 -20.38
CA VAL A 304 5.27 -7.15 -19.13
C VAL A 304 4.79 -6.35 -17.92
N LEU A 305 4.09 -7.03 -17.01
CA LEU A 305 3.80 -6.60 -15.64
C LEU A 305 4.43 -7.63 -14.68
N VAL A 306 5.09 -7.17 -13.62
CA VAL A 306 5.56 -8.02 -12.52
C VAL A 306 4.99 -7.49 -11.21
N ALA A 307 4.24 -8.31 -10.49
CA ALA A 307 3.69 -7.98 -9.18
C ALA A 307 4.53 -8.61 -8.06
N GLY A 308 4.98 -7.80 -7.11
CA GLY A 308 5.73 -8.21 -5.92
C GLY A 308 4.87 -8.94 -4.89
N SER A 309 5.52 -9.66 -3.98
CA SER A 309 4.88 -10.36 -2.87
C SER A 309 5.87 -10.78 -1.79
N TYR A 310 5.39 -10.88 -0.54
CA TYR A 310 6.15 -11.41 0.59
C TYR A 310 6.69 -12.84 0.35
N HIS A 311 6.07 -13.58 -0.58
CA HIS A 311 6.42 -14.96 -0.96
C HIS A 311 7.33 -15.04 -2.21
N GLY A 312 7.52 -13.95 -2.96
CA GLY A 312 8.16 -13.98 -4.27
C GLY A 312 7.62 -12.92 -5.23
N PHE A 313 7.41 -13.26 -6.49
CA PHE A 313 6.75 -12.37 -7.46
C PHE A 313 6.03 -13.15 -8.57
N ASN A 314 5.10 -12.50 -9.26
CA ASN A 314 4.33 -13.08 -10.36
C ASN A 314 4.50 -12.26 -11.64
N ILE A 315 4.88 -12.91 -12.75
CA ILE A 315 5.10 -12.28 -14.06
C ILE A 315 3.87 -12.50 -14.94
N TYR A 316 3.38 -11.42 -15.57
CA TYR A 316 2.26 -11.42 -16.49
C TYR A 316 2.62 -10.74 -17.82
N ARG A 317 1.95 -11.14 -18.90
CA ARG A 317 1.88 -10.40 -20.16
C ARG A 317 0.58 -9.61 -20.23
N LEU A 318 0.65 -8.35 -20.63
CA LEU A 318 -0.50 -7.50 -20.91
C LEU A 318 -0.99 -7.75 -22.33
N GLY A 319 -2.17 -8.36 -22.45
CA GLY A 319 -2.86 -8.63 -23.70
C GLY A 319 -3.67 -7.45 -24.24
N GLU A 320 -4.62 -7.75 -25.13
CA GLU A 320 -5.56 -6.76 -25.66
C GLU A 320 -6.34 -6.07 -24.53
N GLY A 321 -6.51 -4.75 -24.61
CA GLY A 321 -7.13 -3.93 -23.56
C GLY A 321 -6.34 -3.78 -22.26
N GLY A 322 -5.11 -4.32 -22.18
CA GLY A 322 -4.27 -4.30 -20.97
C GLY A 322 -4.51 -5.49 -20.02
N LEU A 323 -5.27 -6.51 -20.44
CA LEU A 323 -5.60 -7.66 -19.58
C LEU A 323 -4.36 -8.52 -19.26
N PRO A 324 -4.03 -8.78 -17.98
CA PRO A 324 -2.89 -9.63 -17.62
C PRO A 324 -3.12 -11.13 -17.89
N GLU A 325 -2.16 -11.79 -18.52
CA GLU A 325 -2.05 -13.24 -18.68
C GLU A 325 -0.81 -13.74 -17.92
N LEU A 326 -0.99 -14.60 -16.90
CA LEU A 326 0.09 -15.09 -16.05
C LEU A 326 1.09 -15.95 -16.85
N LEU A 327 2.37 -15.57 -16.84
CA LEU A 327 3.47 -16.28 -17.49
C LEU A 327 4.23 -17.21 -16.53
N SER A 328 4.49 -16.78 -15.30
CA SER A 328 5.18 -17.56 -14.28
C SER A 328 4.93 -17.00 -12.87
N SER A 329 5.06 -17.88 -11.87
CA SER A 329 4.95 -17.57 -10.45
C SER A 329 6.25 -17.95 -9.77
N VAL A 330 7.06 -16.97 -9.35
CA VAL A 330 8.41 -17.19 -8.83
C VAL A 330 8.41 -17.12 -7.31
N VAL A 331 8.43 -18.29 -6.68
CA VAL A 331 8.51 -18.48 -5.24
C VAL A 331 9.94 -18.24 -4.76
N CYS A 332 10.15 -17.21 -3.96
CA CYS A 332 11.43 -16.91 -3.31
C CYS A 332 11.16 -16.07 -2.04
N PRO A 333 10.75 -16.68 -0.91
CA PRO A 333 10.26 -15.95 0.25
C PRO A 333 11.27 -14.95 0.81
N GLY A 334 10.75 -13.85 1.36
CA GLY A 334 11.59 -12.75 1.85
C GLY A 334 10.88 -11.63 2.59
N GLY A 335 9.56 -11.47 2.44
CA GLY A 335 8.84 -10.31 2.96
C GLY A 335 9.14 -9.03 2.17
N GLN A 336 8.22 -8.07 2.23
CA GLN A 336 8.09 -7.01 1.21
C GLN A 336 8.01 -7.65 -0.18
N GLY A 337 9.09 -7.63 -0.96
CA GLY A 337 9.12 -8.19 -2.31
C GLY A 337 8.78 -7.17 -3.39
N ASP A 338 8.82 -5.88 -3.08
CA ASP A 338 8.67 -4.78 -4.03
C ASP A 338 9.72 -4.86 -5.15
N VAL A 339 9.32 -4.50 -6.37
CA VAL A 339 10.02 -4.82 -7.61
C VAL A 339 10.28 -3.62 -8.52
N SER A 340 11.42 -3.62 -9.21
CA SER A 340 11.71 -2.73 -10.35
C SER A 340 12.31 -3.49 -11.53
N ILE A 341 12.01 -3.08 -12.76
CA ILE A 341 12.54 -3.64 -14.01
C ILE A 341 13.49 -2.64 -14.69
N VAL A 342 14.68 -3.10 -15.06
CA VAL A 342 15.68 -2.31 -15.79
C VAL A 342 16.35 -3.15 -16.89
N GLY A 343 15.77 -3.10 -18.08
CA GLY A 343 16.18 -3.99 -19.19
C GLY A 343 15.74 -5.42 -18.92
N ASP A 344 16.63 -6.39 -19.15
CA ASP A 344 16.38 -7.80 -18.87
C ASP A 344 16.56 -8.18 -17.38
N LEU A 345 16.72 -7.20 -16.48
CA LEU A 345 16.92 -7.40 -15.04
C LEU A 345 15.69 -6.98 -14.22
N LEU A 346 15.28 -7.84 -13.29
CA LEU A 346 14.34 -7.54 -12.21
C LEU A 346 15.11 -7.38 -10.89
N ILE A 347 14.79 -6.32 -10.16
CA ILE A 347 15.35 -5.99 -8.85
C ILE A 347 14.22 -6.22 -7.83
N MET A 348 14.50 -6.87 -6.70
CA MET A 348 13.50 -7.22 -5.68
C MET A 348 14.01 -6.92 -4.27
N SER A 349 13.20 -6.23 -3.47
CA SER A 349 13.45 -5.97 -2.04
C SER A 349 13.18 -7.20 -1.17
N VAL A 350 14.02 -7.43 -0.16
CA VAL A 350 13.90 -8.51 0.84
C VAL A 350 14.25 -7.98 2.22
N GLU A 351 13.32 -8.10 3.16
CA GLU A 351 13.51 -7.60 4.52
C GLU A 351 13.61 -8.70 5.58
N GLN A 352 12.68 -9.65 5.58
CA GLN A 352 12.40 -10.49 6.75
C GLN A 352 13.51 -11.49 7.05
N LEU A 353 13.67 -11.78 8.35
CA LEU A 353 14.66 -12.75 8.86
C LEU A 353 14.53 -14.16 8.25
N ARG A 354 13.35 -14.56 7.75
CA ARG A 354 13.12 -15.85 7.07
C ARG A 354 13.69 -15.92 5.64
N GLY A 355 14.14 -14.81 5.06
CA GLY A 355 14.71 -14.78 3.73
C GLY A 355 16.00 -15.59 3.63
N ARG A 356 16.13 -16.41 2.58
CA ARG A 356 17.33 -17.19 2.27
C ARG A 356 17.97 -16.74 0.95
N LEU A 357 19.29 -16.91 0.83
CA LEU A 357 20.02 -16.59 -0.40
C LEU A 357 19.72 -17.57 -1.55
N ASP A 358 19.32 -18.79 -1.22
CA ASP A 358 18.98 -19.89 -2.15
C ASP A 358 17.47 -19.99 -2.47
N CYS A 359 16.67 -19.01 -2.08
CA CYS A 359 15.21 -19.01 -2.14
C CYS A 359 14.51 -20.16 -1.39
N GLY A 360 15.19 -20.87 -0.47
CA GLY A 360 14.66 -22.04 0.25
C GLY A 360 13.35 -21.80 1.01
N LEU A 361 12.60 -22.89 1.24
CA LEU A 361 11.31 -22.90 1.96
C LEU A 361 11.42 -23.44 3.38
N GLU A 362 12.63 -23.75 3.83
CA GLU A 362 12.95 -24.25 5.17
C GLU A 362 13.16 -23.15 6.22
N GLY A 363 13.23 -21.87 5.82
CA GLY A 363 13.46 -20.74 6.74
C GLY A 363 14.90 -20.65 7.26
N VAL A 364 15.08 -19.88 8.34
CA VAL A 364 16.36 -19.66 9.05
C VAL A 364 16.09 -19.41 10.54
N ASP A 365 16.20 -20.48 11.35
CA ASP A 365 15.87 -20.48 12.78
C ASP A 365 17.05 -20.10 13.71
N GLU A 366 18.25 -19.93 13.17
CA GLU A 366 19.45 -19.52 13.93
C GLU A 366 19.47 -17.99 14.10
N ASP A 367 19.97 -17.46 15.23
CA ASP A 367 20.03 -16.01 15.49
C ASP A 367 20.88 -15.25 14.45
N ALA A 368 22.03 -15.81 14.10
CA ALA A 368 22.95 -15.33 13.07
C ALA A 368 23.31 -16.50 12.14
N SER A 369 23.00 -16.38 10.84
CA SER A 369 23.21 -17.49 9.89
C SER A 369 23.79 -17.04 8.55
N PRO A 370 24.78 -17.75 7.98
CA PRO A 370 25.29 -17.48 6.63
C PRO A 370 24.28 -17.82 5.53
N GLU A 371 23.19 -18.53 5.83
CA GLU A 371 22.12 -18.85 4.88
C GLU A 371 21.09 -17.71 4.76
N ARG A 372 21.03 -16.81 5.76
CA ARG A 372 20.06 -15.70 5.81
C ARG A 372 20.36 -14.64 4.76
N PHE A 373 19.31 -14.16 4.08
CA PHE A 373 19.37 -13.05 3.15
C PHE A 373 18.41 -11.92 3.51
N ARG A 374 18.94 -10.69 3.58
CA ARG A 374 18.18 -9.44 3.67
C ARG A 374 18.89 -8.38 2.82
N GLY A 375 18.16 -7.62 2.01
CA GLY A 375 18.72 -6.67 1.04
C GLY A 375 18.09 -6.84 -0.34
N ILE A 376 18.85 -6.61 -1.41
CA ILE A 376 18.32 -6.61 -2.78
C ILE A 376 18.70 -7.91 -3.51
N ARG A 377 17.72 -8.63 -4.04
CA ARG A 377 17.90 -9.72 -5.01
C ARG A 377 17.85 -9.16 -6.44
N ILE A 378 18.57 -9.79 -7.36
CA ILE A 378 18.62 -9.41 -8.78
C ILE A 378 18.42 -10.66 -9.63
N PHE A 379 17.40 -10.65 -10.50
CA PHE A 379 17.04 -11.74 -11.39
C PHE A 379 17.21 -11.34 -12.85
N ASP A 380 17.69 -12.27 -13.67
CA ASP A 380 17.59 -12.23 -15.13
C ASP A 380 16.18 -12.72 -15.50
N ILE A 381 15.43 -11.88 -16.22
CA ILE A 381 14.07 -12.14 -16.69
C ILE A 381 13.96 -12.24 -18.22
N SER A 382 15.09 -12.41 -18.92
CA SER A 382 15.11 -12.61 -20.38
C SER A 382 14.33 -13.87 -20.83
N ASP A 383 14.19 -14.86 -19.95
CA ASP A 383 13.14 -15.88 -20.00
C ASP A 383 12.10 -15.61 -18.90
N LEU A 384 11.05 -14.87 -19.26
CA LEU A 384 9.89 -14.56 -18.40
C LEU A 384 9.18 -15.81 -17.84
N ALA A 385 9.39 -17.01 -18.40
CA ALA A 385 8.82 -18.24 -17.88
C ALA A 385 9.76 -18.97 -16.89
N ARG A 386 11.04 -18.60 -16.83
CA ARG A 386 12.05 -19.18 -15.94
C ARG A 386 13.10 -18.15 -15.43
N PRO A 387 12.72 -17.12 -14.65
CA PRO A 387 13.67 -16.18 -14.08
C PRO A 387 14.79 -16.86 -13.26
N VAL A 388 16.01 -16.33 -13.37
CA VAL A 388 17.21 -16.86 -12.69
C VAL A 388 17.80 -15.78 -11.79
N GLN A 389 18.07 -16.10 -10.52
CA GLN A 389 18.79 -15.17 -9.64
C GLN A 389 20.24 -15.05 -10.13
N VAL A 390 20.71 -13.83 -10.44
CA VAL A 390 22.04 -13.56 -11.02
C VAL A 390 22.91 -12.65 -10.16
N GLY A 391 22.31 -11.96 -9.19
CA GLY A 391 23.02 -11.15 -8.21
C GLY A 391 22.23 -11.00 -6.92
N ALA A 392 22.90 -10.63 -5.84
CA ALA A 392 22.30 -10.34 -4.55
C ALA A 392 23.21 -9.41 -3.74
N VAL A 393 22.63 -8.43 -3.04
CA VAL A 393 23.35 -7.48 -2.18
C VAL A 393 22.79 -7.58 -0.77
N GLN A 394 23.58 -8.14 0.15
CA GLN A 394 23.26 -8.13 1.58
C GLN A 394 23.44 -6.70 2.12
N THR A 395 22.47 -6.22 2.90
CA THR A 395 22.51 -4.89 3.55
C THR A 395 22.34 -5.03 5.06
N CYS A 396 22.78 -4.03 5.84
CA CYS A 396 22.75 -4.10 7.30
C CYS A 396 21.34 -4.03 7.93
N ARG A 397 20.34 -3.60 7.15
CA ARG A 397 18.93 -3.39 7.59
C ARG A 397 17.91 -3.95 6.60
N GLY A 398 18.32 -4.89 5.76
CA GLY A 398 17.49 -5.41 4.67
C GLY A 398 17.18 -4.38 3.58
N SER A 399 16.21 -4.73 2.75
CA SER A 399 15.57 -3.83 1.80
C SER A 399 14.07 -3.92 2.05
N HIS A 400 13.49 -2.82 2.53
CA HIS A 400 12.05 -2.67 2.63
C HIS A 400 11.52 -2.29 1.25
N THR A 401 11.96 -1.15 0.72
CA THR A 401 11.81 -0.76 -0.70
C THR A 401 13.16 -0.41 -1.33
N HIS A 402 13.17 -0.18 -2.64
CA HIS A 402 14.33 0.28 -3.37
C HIS A 402 13.93 1.19 -4.54
N SER A 403 14.79 2.14 -4.90
CA SER A 403 14.47 3.18 -5.89
C SER A 403 15.54 3.22 -6.98
N VAL A 404 15.14 3.07 -8.25
CA VAL A 404 16.08 3.13 -9.37
C VAL A 404 16.39 4.59 -9.71
N ILE A 405 17.66 4.98 -9.58
CA ILE A 405 18.10 6.38 -9.69
C ILE A 405 18.68 6.70 -11.07
N SER A 406 19.33 5.73 -11.72
CA SER A 406 19.76 5.85 -13.11
C SER A 406 19.91 4.50 -13.79
N GLY A 407 19.63 4.45 -15.09
CA GLY A 407 19.70 3.27 -15.94
C GLY A 407 20.90 3.24 -16.89
N PRO A 408 21.17 2.11 -17.55
CA PRO A 408 22.28 1.97 -18.49
C PRO A 408 22.15 2.88 -19.73
N ASP A 409 20.92 3.23 -20.11
CA ASP A 409 20.60 4.04 -21.29
C ASP A 409 21.12 5.49 -21.16
N GLU A 410 21.09 6.04 -19.93
CA GLU A 410 21.43 7.45 -19.63
C GLU A 410 22.95 7.67 -19.54
N HIS A 411 23.69 6.62 -19.17
CA HIS A 411 25.12 6.68 -18.82
C HIS A 411 25.95 5.69 -19.67
N ALA A 412 25.55 5.48 -20.93
CA ALA A 412 26.06 4.46 -21.86
C ALA A 412 27.52 4.64 -22.35
N GLY A 413 28.48 4.62 -21.43
CA GLY A 413 29.84 4.16 -21.71
C GLY A 413 29.90 2.62 -21.78
N GLU A 414 30.99 2.06 -22.32
CA GLU A 414 31.17 0.61 -22.46
C GLU A 414 31.15 -0.09 -21.08
N GLY A 415 30.05 -0.81 -20.78
CA GLY A 415 29.83 -1.50 -19.49
C GLY A 415 28.84 -0.78 -18.57
N GLY A 416 27.62 -0.53 -19.07
CA GLY A 416 26.55 0.17 -18.36
C GLY A 416 26.22 -0.39 -16.96
N ARG A 417 25.76 0.51 -16.08
CA ARG A 417 25.46 0.25 -14.67
C ARG A 417 24.09 0.82 -14.32
N ILE A 418 23.44 0.23 -13.34
CA ILE A 418 22.23 0.74 -12.68
C ILE A 418 22.65 1.26 -11.31
N ILE A 419 22.15 2.43 -10.91
CA ILE A 419 22.28 2.93 -9.54
C ILE A 419 20.93 2.84 -8.83
N VAL A 420 20.95 2.30 -7.62
CA VAL A 420 19.76 2.06 -6.79
C VAL A 420 19.99 2.65 -5.39
N TYR A 421 19.00 3.33 -4.83
CA TYR A 421 18.96 3.63 -3.40
C TYR A 421 18.15 2.54 -2.67
N ASN A 422 18.66 2.08 -1.53
CA ASN A 422 18.01 1.06 -0.71
C ASN A 422 17.50 1.64 0.61
N SER A 423 16.20 1.48 0.85
CA SER A 423 15.54 1.80 2.13
C SER A 423 15.46 0.52 2.97
N GLY A 424 16.34 0.37 3.97
CA GLY A 424 16.27 -0.73 4.94
C GLY A 424 15.74 -0.25 6.28
N ILE A 425 14.55 -0.71 6.71
CA ILE A 425 13.90 -0.22 7.95
C ILE A 425 14.14 -1.14 9.16
N SER A 426 14.35 -2.45 8.94
CA SER A 426 14.66 -3.44 9.97
C SER A 426 15.82 -3.08 10.89
N ASP A 427 15.86 -3.77 12.04
CA ASP A 427 16.96 -3.68 13.01
C ASP A 427 18.31 -4.06 12.39
N VAL A 428 19.35 -3.36 12.85
CA VAL A 428 20.74 -3.56 12.42
C VAL A 428 21.20 -4.97 12.80
N ARG A 429 21.81 -5.69 11.86
CA ARG A 429 22.34 -7.04 12.13
C ARG A 429 23.40 -7.03 13.22
N ASP A 430 23.49 -8.12 13.96
CA ASP A 430 24.67 -8.39 14.78
C ASP A 430 25.92 -8.53 13.87
N THR A 431 27.04 -8.02 14.38
CA THR A 431 28.38 -8.21 13.81
C THR A 431 28.79 -9.67 13.60
N GLU A 432 28.20 -10.62 14.33
CA GLU A 432 28.39 -12.07 14.12
C GLU A 432 27.63 -12.59 12.88
N GLU A 433 26.52 -11.96 12.47
CA GLU A 433 25.84 -12.24 11.18
C GLU A 433 26.51 -11.50 10.02
N MET A 434 26.93 -10.24 10.23
CA MET A 434 27.53 -9.42 9.17
C MET A 434 28.55 -8.40 9.71
N GLU A 435 29.83 -8.67 9.48
CA GLU A 435 30.93 -7.75 9.85
C GLU A 435 30.74 -6.39 9.16
N GLY A 436 30.77 -5.32 9.97
CA GLY A 436 30.63 -3.94 9.50
C GLY A 436 29.26 -3.32 9.78
N CYS A 437 28.25 -4.10 10.17
CA CYS A 437 27.00 -3.56 10.69
C CYS A 437 27.19 -3.09 12.14
N TYR A 438 26.86 -1.82 12.40
CA TYR A 438 26.98 -1.19 13.72
C TYR A 438 25.70 -0.42 14.06
N ASP A 439 25.23 -0.56 15.29
CA ASP A 439 24.05 0.13 15.85
C ASP A 439 24.40 1.55 16.38
N GLU A 440 23.47 2.31 17.00
CA GLU A 440 23.77 3.63 17.59
C GLU A 440 24.68 3.52 18.82
N LEU A 441 25.97 3.74 18.63
CA LEU A 441 26.95 3.92 19.70
C LEU A 441 27.32 5.41 19.85
N PRO A 442 27.13 6.05 21.01
CA PRO A 442 27.38 7.48 21.19
C PRO A 442 28.83 7.91 20.85
N GLY A 443 28.98 8.59 19.71
CA GLY A 443 30.26 9.08 19.20
C GLY A 443 30.97 8.15 18.22
N ASP A 444 30.34 7.04 17.82
CA ASP A 444 30.74 6.23 16.67
C ASP A 444 29.99 6.74 15.42
N ASP A 445 30.72 7.08 14.37
CA ASP A 445 30.11 7.54 13.11
C ASP A 445 29.75 6.39 12.17
N ARG A 446 30.15 5.15 12.48
CA ARG A 446 30.04 3.99 11.57
C ARG A 446 28.68 3.28 11.61
N THR A 447 27.71 3.81 12.35
CA THR A 447 26.37 3.21 12.45
C THR A 447 25.68 3.08 11.08
N ALA A 448 24.91 2.00 10.90
CA ALA A 448 24.07 1.74 9.74
C ALA A 448 22.74 2.53 9.76
N LEU A 449 22.42 3.17 10.88
CA LEU A 449 21.32 4.12 11.02
C LEU A 449 21.68 5.48 10.40
N PHE A 450 20.68 6.32 10.11
CA PHE A 450 20.84 7.69 9.61
C PHE A 450 21.52 7.76 8.22
N ARG A 451 21.31 6.74 7.38
CA ARG A 451 21.95 6.56 6.07
C ARG A 451 20.97 6.03 5.03
N ILE A 452 21.29 6.26 3.75
CA ILE A 452 20.73 5.55 2.60
C ILE A 452 21.87 4.72 2.00
N ASP A 453 21.64 3.45 1.69
CA ASP A 453 22.63 2.62 0.99
C ASP A 453 22.54 2.87 -0.52
N VAL A 454 23.64 3.30 -1.14
CA VAL A 454 23.75 3.48 -2.59
C VAL A 454 24.38 2.23 -3.20
N ILE A 455 23.64 1.55 -4.08
CA ILE A 455 24.03 0.28 -4.69
C ILE A 455 24.33 0.48 -6.19
N GLU A 456 25.46 -0.08 -6.63
CA GLU A 456 25.87 -0.16 -8.03
C GLU A 456 25.63 -1.59 -8.54
N ILE A 457 24.85 -1.74 -9.61
CA ILE A 457 24.62 -3.02 -10.30
C ILE A 457 25.26 -2.95 -11.71
N PRO A 458 26.34 -3.69 -11.99
CA PRO A 458 26.90 -3.78 -13.35
C PRO A 458 26.01 -4.65 -14.24
N VAL A 459 25.42 -4.09 -15.30
CA VAL A 459 24.47 -4.82 -16.17
C VAL A 459 25.14 -6.01 -16.87
N ALA A 460 26.43 -5.88 -17.22
CA ALA A 460 27.19 -6.95 -17.85
C ALA A 460 27.65 -8.06 -16.87
N ASP A 461 27.50 -7.86 -15.56
CA ASP A 461 27.82 -8.86 -14.52
C ASP A 461 27.12 -8.51 -13.18
N PRO A 462 25.81 -8.80 -13.04
CA PRO A 462 25.05 -8.45 -11.84
C PRO A 462 25.54 -9.15 -10.56
N SER A 463 26.33 -10.21 -10.68
CA SER A 463 26.96 -10.90 -9.52
C SER A 463 27.95 -10.01 -8.77
N LYS A 464 28.39 -8.90 -9.38
CA LYS A 464 29.26 -7.87 -8.79
C LYS A 464 28.50 -6.68 -8.21
N ALA A 465 27.17 -6.76 -8.09
CA ALA A 465 26.38 -5.76 -7.42
C ALA A 465 26.82 -5.56 -5.97
N ARG A 466 26.85 -4.31 -5.50
CA ARG A 466 27.42 -3.94 -4.20
C ARG A 466 26.98 -2.56 -3.75
N ILE A 467 26.98 -2.33 -2.44
CA ILE A 467 26.97 -0.97 -1.87
C ILE A 467 28.28 -0.25 -2.28
N VAL A 468 28.18 1.02 -2.67
CA VAL A 468 29.33 1.86 -3.11
C VAL A 468 29.55 3.08 -2.25
N ASP A 469 28.50 3.60 -1.62
CA ASP A 469 28.54 4.62 -0.57
C ASP A 469 27.28 4.44 0.30
N SER A 470 27.31 4.92 1.54
CA SER A 470 26.16 4.90 2.46
C SER A 470 25.98 6.30 3.09
N PRO A 471 25.68 7.34 2.31
CA PRO A 471 25.69 8.75 2.75
C PRO A 471 24.74 9.03 3.94
N ALA A 472 25.26 9.78 4.91
CA ALA A 472 24.54 10.16 6.13
C ALA A 472 23.59 11.36 5.91
N VAL A 473 22.59 11.20 5.03
CA VAL A 473 21.73 12.30 4.57
C VAL A 473 20.85 12.94 5.65
N PHE A 474 20.62 12.22 6.75
CA PHE A 474 19.83 12.64 7.91
C PHE A 474 20.63 13.56 8.87
N ALA A 475 21.95 13.66 8.68
CA ALA A 475 22.84 14.40 9.56
C ALA A 475 22.56 15.91 9.58
N ASP A 476 22.84 16.55 10.71
CA ASP A 476 22.85 18.00 10.87
C ASP A 476 24.06 18.56 10.10
N PRO A 477 23.85 19.33 9.01
CA PRO A 477 24.95 19.76 8.13
C PRO A 477 25.88 20.81 8.76
N GLU A 478 25.46 21.47 9.85
CA GLU A 478 26.30 22.43 10.58
C GLU A 478 27.07 21.76 11.72
N LYS A 479 26.48 20.76 12.39
CA LYS A 479 27.00 20.17 13.63
C LYS A 479 27.61 18.77 13.44
N GLY A 480 27.35 18.10 12.33
CA GLY A 480 27.80 16.73 12.04
C GLY A 480 27.13 15.65 12.90
N ILE A 481 25.98 15.95 13.51
CA ILE A 481 25.22 14.99 14.33
C ILE A 481 24.38 14.12 13.40
N LEU A 482 24.64 12.80 13.34
CA LEU A 482 23.99 11.87 12.39
C LEU A 482 22.46 11.88 12.48
N ALA A 483 21.92 11.82 13.69
CA ALA A 483 20.50 12.06 13.94
C ALA A 483 20.23 13.57 14.04
N GLY A 484 20.24 14.24 12.89
CA GLY A 484 20.04 15.69 12.70
C GLY A 484 18.62 16.08 12.25
N LEU A 485 17.66 15.20 12.52
CA LEU A 485 16.25 15.26 12.14
C LEU A 485 15.36 14.94 13.35
N TRP A 486 14.09 14.59 13.15
CA TRP A 486 13.15 14.33 14.26
C TRP A 486 13.65 13.22 15.19
N ARG A 487 13.43 13.42 16.49
CA ARG A 487 14.00 12.58 17.56
C ARG A 487 13.00 11.61 18.21
N GLY A 488 11.81 11.50 17.62
CA GLY A 488 10.70 10.78 18.21
C GLY A 488 10.07 11.55 19.37
N GLY A 489 8.94 11.05 19.85
CA GLY A 489 8.17 11.63 20.94
C GLY A 489 6.83 12.21 20.51
N ASP A 490 6.28 13.04 21.38
CA ASP A 490 4.93 13.60 21.32
C ASP A 490 4.85 14.84 20.40
N HIS A 491 3.86 14.86 19.48
CA HIS A 491 3.57 16.01 18.63
C HIS A 491 2.60 17.02 19.27
N GLY A 492 2.00 16.69 20.42
CA GLY A 492 1.09 17.50 21.23
C GLY A 492 -0.11 16.71 21.75
N ASP A 493 -0.90 17.32 22.64
CA ASP A 493 -2.11 16.73 23.21
C ASP A 493 -3.00 16.06 22.13
N ASP A 494 -3.51 14.87 22.46
CA ASP A 494 -4.27 13.95 21.60
C ASP A 494 -3.54 13.34 20.37
N THR A 495 -2.30 13.73 20.04
CA THR A 495 -1.55 13.14 18.91
C THR A 495 -0.87 11.79 19.25
N GLN A 496 -0.39 11.08 18.22
CA GLN A 496 0.39 9.84 18.40
C GLN A 496 1.88 10.15 18.64
N GLU A 497 2.50 9.39 19.56
CA GLU A 497 3.96 9.36 19.74
C GLU A 497 4.65 8.66 18.56
N THR A 498 5.63 9.34 17.95
CA THR A 498 6.32 8.88 16.73
C THR A 498 7.77 8.49 16.99
N LYS A 499 8.40 7.76 16.06
CA LYS A 499 9.79 7.29 16.18
C LYS A 499 10.81 8.34 15.73
N GLN A 500 12.06 8.15 16.15
CA GLN A 500 13.21 8.93 15.66
C GLN A 500 13.43 8.67 14.16
N THR A 501 13.79 9.70 13.39
CA THR A 501 14.05 9.53 11.95
C THR A 501 15.46 8.99 11.71
N ASP A 502 15.54 7.67 11.50
CA ASP A 502 16.79 6.94 11.27
C ASP A 502 16.87 6.26 9.88
N GLN A 503 15.74 6.16 9.17
CA GLN A 503 15.55 5.53 7.87
C GLN A 503 14.53 6.30 7.03
N CYS A 504 14.56 6.09 5.71
CA CYS A 504 13.41 6.33 4.85
C CYS A 504 12.66 5.03 4.61
N HIS A 505 11.35 5.12 4.40
CA HIS A 505 10.52 4.03 3.93
C HIS A 505 10.59 4.01 2.40
N ASP A 506 10.06 5.04 1.75
CA ASP A 506 10.18 5.25 0.30
C ASP A 506 11.07 6.45 -0.04
N ILE A 507 11.73 6.39 -1.21
CA ILE A 507 12.48 7.51 -1.79
C ILE A 507 12.10 7.66 -3.26
N THR A 508 11.06 8.42 -3.56
CA THR A 508 10.64 8.63 -4.95
C THR A 508 11.63 9.51 -5.69
N ALA A 509 12.28 8.96 -6.72
CA ALA A 509 13.29 9.64 -7.52
C ALA A 509 12.69 10.27 -8.77
N PHE A 510 13.15 11.46 -9.13
CA PHE A 510 12.85 12.16 -10.39
C PHE A 510 14.18 12.54 -11.08
N PRO A 511 14.87 11.59 -11.74
CA PRO A 511 16.26 11.74 -12.16
C PRO A 511 16.50 12.91 -13.13
N GLU A 512 15.56 13.17 -14.03
CA GLU A 512 15.64 14.24 -15.04
C GLU A 512 15.71 15.65 -14.44
N LEU A 513 15.14 15.84 -13.25
CA LEU A 513 15.17 17.10 -12.50
C LEU A 513 16.30 17.15 -11.48
N GLY A 514 17.03 16.04 -11.27
CA GLY A 514 18.03 15.91 -10.20
C GLY A 514 17.40 15.92 -8.80
N LEU A 515 16.13 15.56 -8.65
CA LEU A 515 15.39 15.60 -7.38
C LEU A 515 14.96 14.21 -6.91
N ALA A 516 14.84 14.01 -5.59
CA ALA A 516 14.10 12.90 -5.00
C ALA A 516 13.36 13.34 -3.73
N ALA A 517 12.25 12.69 -3.40
CA ALA A 517 11.48 12.93 -2.18
C ALA A 517 11.47 11.67 -1.31
N GLY A 518 12.07 11.76 -0.13
CA GLY A 518 12.04 10.70 0.87
C GLY A 518 10.87 10.85 1.81
N ALA A 519 10.03 9.82 1.89
CA ALA A 519 9.10 9.65 3.00
C ALA A 519 9.84 8.84 4.08
N CYS A 520 10.15 9.48 5.20
CA CYS A 520 11.07 8.95 6.19
C CYS A 520 10.45 9.03 7.59
N SER A 521 10.76 8.09 8.47
CA SER A 521 9.86 7.69 9.59
C SER A 521 9.34 8.79 10.54
N GLY A 522 9.95 9.98 10.57
CA GLY A 522 9.40 11.19 11.21
C GLY A 522 9.56 12.48 10.40
N ASN A 523 9.95 12.40 9.12
CA ASN A 523 10.20 13.54 8.24
C ASN A 523 9.90 13.24 6.76
N GLY A 524 9.20 14.16 6.08
CA GLY A 524 9.29 14.31 4.62
C GLY A 524 10.57 15.06 4.27
N ILE A 525 11.35 14.56 3.31
CA ILE A 525 12.69 15.08 2.96
C ILE A 525 12.78 15.32 1.46
N LEU A 526 13.30 16.48 1.04
CA LEU A 526 13.65 16.77 -0.35
C LEU A 526 15.16 16.61 -0.56
N PHE A 527 15.57 15.88 -1.61
CA PHE A 527 16.97 15.56 -1.93
C PHE A 527 17.41 16.09 -3.31
N ASP A 528 18.66 16.55 -3.39
CA ASP A 528 19.46 16.71 -4.61
C ASP A 528 20.10 15.36 -4.94
N ILE A 529 19.78 14.81 -6.11
CA ILE A 529 20.34 13.57 -6.67
C ILE A 529 21.10 13.82 -7.99
N SER A 530 21.46 15.09 -8.28
CA SER A 530 22.21 15.47 -9.49
C SER A 530 23.60 14.81 -9.59
N ASP A 531 24.11 14.28 -8.47
CA ASP A 531 25.15 13.25 -8.41
C ASP A 531 24.49 11.97 -7.86
N PRO A 532 24.07 11.00 -8.70
CA PRO A 532 23.38 9.78 -8.27
C PRO A 532 24.17 8.89 -7.29
N LEU A 533 25.46 9.17 -7.06
CA LEU A 533 26.27 8.47 -6.07
C LEU A 533 26.32 9.20 -4.72
N ARG A 534 25.81 10.44 -4.65
CA ARG A 534 25.94 11.35 -3.50
C ARG A 534 24.69 12.21 -3.28
N PRO A 535 23.53 11.60 -2.94
CA PRO A 535 22.34 12.34 -2.56
C PRO A 535 22.62 13.34 -1.41
N ARG A 536 21.99 14.51 -1.46
CA ARG A 536 22.08 15.54 -0.40
C ARG A 536 20.70 16.03 -0.02
N ARG A 537 20.44 16.19 1.27
CA ARG A 537 19.23 16.85 1.78
C ARG A 537 19.23 18.33 1.41
N ILE A 538 18.18 18.78 0.71
CA ILE A 538 17.91 20.19 0.40
C ILE A 538 17.08 20.81 1.53
N ASP A 539 15.96 20.17 1.89
CA ASP A 539 15.02 20.62 2.91
C ASP A 539 14.35 19.41 3.61
N ALA A 540 13.73 19.62 4.77
CA ALA A 540 12.94 18.59 5.44
C ALA A 540 11.85 19.20 6.34
N VAL A 541 10.69 18.55 6.37
CA VAL A 541 9.49 18.94 7.11
C VAL A 541 9.10 17.89 8.15
N VAL A 542 8.43 18.33 9.21
CA VAL A 542 7.68 17.48 10.14
C VAL A 542 6.21 17.88 10.06
N ASP A 543 5.33 16.93 10.34
CA ASP A 543 3.89 17.17 10.47
C ASP A 543 3.41 16.64 11.83
N LYS A 544 2.15 16.91 12.19
CA LYS A 544 1.51 16.46 13.43
C LYS A 544 0.33 15.50 13.20
N GLY A 545 -0.19 15.47 11.97
CA GLY A 545 -1.17 14.49 11.52
C GLY A 545 -0.56 13.16 11.10
N PHE A 546 0.76 13.15 10.89
CA PHE A 546 1.53 11.99 10.49
C PHE A 546 2.02 11.22 11.71
N ALA A 547 1.96 9.89 11.64
CA ALA A 547 2.63 9.00 12.59
C ALA A 547 3.86 8.29 12.00
N TYR A 548 3.86 8.05 10.69
CA TYR A 548 4.93 7.38 9.96
C TYR A 548 4.82 7.72 8.46
N TRP A 549 5.74 8.55 7.97
CA TRP A 549 5.75 8.98 6.56
C TRP A 549 6.05 7.77 5.67
N HIS A 550 5.10 7.44 4.80
CA HIS A 550 5.08 6.20 4.04
C HIS A 550 5.70 6.37 2.66
N SER A 551 5.04 7.15 1.79
CA SER A 551 5.50 7.39 0.42
C SER A 551 5.37 8.84 -0.03
N ALA A 552 6.00 9.15 -1.16
CA ALA A 552 6.05 10.48 -1.75
C ALA A 552 5.79 10.41 -3.25
N THR A 553 5.16 11.42 -3.84
CA THR A 553 4.99 11.51 -5.29
C THR A 553 5.06 12.97 -5.74
N PHE A 554 5.91 13.25 -6.73
CA PHE A 554 5.96 14.54 -7.41
C PHE A 554 4.82 14.68 -8.41
N ASN A 555 4.37 15.92 -8.65
CA ASN A 555 3.62 16.21 -9.87
C ASN A 555 4.52 16.23 -11.11
N ASN A 556 3.93 16.26 -12.31
CA ASN A 556 4.67 16.06 -13.57
C ASN A 556 5.73 17.13 -13.90
N ASP A 557 5.58 18.37 -13.39
CA ASP A 557 6.59 19.43 -13.52
C ASP A 557 7.59 19.47 -12.34
N GLY A 558 7.49 18.56 -11.37
CA GLY A 558 8.37 18.49 -10.18
C GLY A 558 8.28 19.71 -9.25
N SER A 559 7.17 20.45 -9.32
CA SER A 559 6.92 21.69 -8.57
C SER A 559 6.10 21.46 -7.29
N LYS A 560 5.60 20.26 -7.06
CA LYS A 560 4.84 19.83 -5.89
C LYS A 560 5.24 18.43 -5.45
N VAL A 561 5.01 18.11 -4.18
CA VAL A 561 5.06 16.74 -3.64
C VAL A 561 3.81 16.49 -2.80
N ILE A 562 3.15 15.36 -3.02
CA ILE A 562 2.23 14.75 -2.06
C ILE A 562 3.00 13.70 -1.26
N PHE A 563 2.92 13.76 0.08
CA PHE A 563 3.44 12.74 0.99
C PHE A 563 2.27 12.01 1.66
N THR A 564 2.41 10.71 1.85
CA THR A 564 1.40 9.82 2.45
C THR A 564 1.81 9.36 3.85
N ASP A 565 0.86 8.97 4.70
CA ASP A 565 1.11 8.54 6.09
C ASP A 565 0.51 7.17 6.39
N GLU A 566 1.31 6.25 6.94
CA GLU A 566 0.87 4.92 7.35
C GLU A 566 0.28 4.95 8.78
N TRP A 567 -0.74 5.77 9.03
CA TRP A 567 -1.24 5.97 10.39
C TRP A 567 -1.66 4.65 11.04
N GLY A 568 -1.07 4.33 12.19
CA GLY A 568 -1.33 3.06 12.90
C GLY A 568 -0.60 1.83 12.35
N GLY A 569 0.21 1.95 11.30
CA GLY A 569 1.09 0.89 10.76
C GLY A 569 0.32 -0.23 10.08
N GLY A 570 -0.49 0.11 9.07
CA GLY A 570 -1.12 -0.80 8.10
C GLY A 570 -2.15 -1.81 8.65
N SER A 571 -2.24 -1.94 9.97
CA SER A 571 -2.85 -3.09 10.67
C SER A 571 -3.93 -2.68 11.66
N ARG A 572 -4.42 -1.44 11.57
CA ARG A 572 -5.40 -0.85 12.50
C ARG A 572 -6.50 -0.08 11.74
N PRO A 573 -7.72 -0.04 12.27
CA PRO A 573 -8.76 0.83 11.74
C PRO A 573 -8.46 2.29 12.11
N ARG A 574 -8.34 3.14 11.09
CA ARG A 574 -7.72 4.48 11.14
C ARG A 574 -8.35 5.48 10.15
N CYS A 575 -9.58 5.19 9.72
CA CYS A 575 -10.48 6.05 8.96
C CYS A 575 -11.88 6.01 9.58
N ARG A 576 -11.97 5.94 10.92
CA ARG A 576 -13.24 5.72 11.64
C ARG A 576 -14.02 7.02 11.76
N ALA A 577 -15.32 6.94 12.01
CA ALA A 577 -16.23 8.09 12.04
C ALA A 577 -15.91 9.17 13.10
N TYR A 578 -14.97 8.91 14.02
CA TYR A 578 -14.49 9.80 15.07
C TYR A 578 -13.00 10.14 14.97
N ASP A 579 -12.27 9.55 14.03
CA ASP A 579 -10.86 9.91 13.79
C ASP A 579 -10.81 11.29 13.08
N PRO A 580 -9.96 12.25 13.53
CA PRO A 580 -9.77 13.52 12.84
C PRO A 580 -9.31 13.37 11.38
N MET A 581 -9.97 14.08 10.46
CA MET A 581 -9.65 14.09 9.01
C MET A 581 -8.25 14.62 8.65
N THR A 582 -7.46 15.03 9.64
CA THR A 582 -6.04 15.41 9.50
C THR A 582 -5.07 14.34 9.98
N TRP A 583 -5.53 13.18 10.46
CA TRP A 583 -4.68 12.08 10.93
C TRP A 583 -4.62 10.96 9.90
N GLY A 584 -3.42 10.49 9.54
CA GLY A 584 -3.25 9.57 8.41
C GLY A 584 -3.76 10.16 7.10
N ALA A 585 -3.56 11.47 6.93
CA ALA A 585 -4.01 12.27 5.79
C ALA A 585 -2.78 12.67 4.98
N ASP A 586 -2.85 12.60 3.66
CA ASP A 586 -1.76 12.99 2.79
C ASP A 586 -1.51 14.49 2.89
N ALA A 587 -0.25 14.92 2.98
CA ALA A 587 0.13 16.32 3.06
C ALA A 587 0.74 16.78 1.73
N ILE A 588 0.21 17.89 1.19
CA ILE A 588 0.58 18.44 -0.11
C ILE A 588 1.44 19.69 0.10
N TYR A 589 2.62 19.67 -0.51
CA TYR A 589 3.61 20.75 -0.44
C TYR A 589 3.94 21.26 -1.85
N ASP A 590 4.02 22.58 -2.01
CA ASP A 590 4.68 23.19 -3.17
C ASP A 590 6.20 23.25 -2.93
N ILE A 591 7.01 23.07 -3.97
CA ILE A 591 8.46 23.32 -3.91
C ILE A 591 8.74 24.76 -4.33
N VAL A 592 9.06 25.63 -3.36
CA VAL A 592 9.33 27.06 -3.57
C VAL A 592 10.77 27.38 -3.16
N ASP A 593 11.59 27.89 -4.09
CA ASP A 593 13.03 28.15 -3.90
C ASP A 593 13.80 26.97 -3.25
N GLY A 594 13.39 25.73 -3.57
CA GLY A 594 13.97 24.49 -3.04
C GLY A 594 13.45 24.06 -1.66
N LYS A 595 12.34 24.65 -1.18
CA LYS A 595 11.73 24.33 0.12
C LYS A 595 10.34 23.75 -0.02
N LEU A 596 9.95 22.92 0.94
CA LEU A 596 8.62 22.32 1.02
C LEU A 596 7.66 23.27 1.76
N GLU A 597 6.83 24.01 1.02
CA GLU A 597 5.77 24.85 1.59
C GLU A 597 4.43 24.09 1.66
N PHE A 598 3.95 23.77 2.87
CA PHE A 598 2.66 23.11 3.07
C PHE A 598 1.50 23.92 2.49
N ARG A 599 0.53 23.24 1.87
CA ARG A 599 -0.66 23.84 1.24
C ARG A 599 -1.99 23.27 1.72
N GLY A 600 -2.10 21.96 1.90
CA GLY A 600 -3.35 21.30 2.25
C GLY A 600 -3.18 19.81 2.54
N TYR A 601 -4.26 19.19 3.02
CA TYR A 601 -4.34 17.74 3.23
C TYR A 601 -5.37 17.11 2.29
N PHE A 602 -5.17 15.84 1.96
CA PHE A 602 -6.22 14.94 1.47
C PHE A 602 -6.40 13.76 2.44
N LYS A 603 -7.63 13.26 2.59
CA LYS A 603 -7.95 12.04 3.35
C LYS A 603 -9.18 11.42 2.73
N LEU A 604 -9.21 10.09 2.62
CA LEU A 604 -10.38 9.31 2.24
C LEU A 604 -11.63 9.79 3.00
N PRO A 605 -12.69 10.30 2.32
CA PRO A 605 -13.84 10.89 2.99
C PRO A 605 -14.89 9.86 3.46
N ALA A 606 -14.63 8.57 3.23
CA ALA A 606 -15.46 7.46 3.69
C ALA A 606 -15.09 7.03 5.12
N PRO A 607 -16.01 7.13 6.10
CA PRO A 607 -15.78 6.61 7.44
C PRO A 607 -16.06 5.09 7.51
N GLN A 608 -15.16 4.37 8.16
CA GLN A 608 -15.08 2.91 8.17
C GLN A 608 -15.32 2.27 9.54
N VAL A 609 -15.57 0.95 9.55
CA VAL A 609 -15.78 0.12 10.75
C VAL A 609 -14.45 -0.44 11.28
N GLU A 610 -14.44 -1.05 12.47
CA GLU A 610 -13.18 -1.55 13.07
C GLU A 610 -12.58 -2.77 12.34
N GLN A 611 -13.35 -3.46 11.48
CA GLN A 611 -12.85 -4.55 10.62
C GLN A 611 -11.99 -4.06 9.44
N GLU A 612 -11.98 -2.76 9.16
CA GLU A 612 -11.30 -2.15 8.00
C GLU A 612 -9.99 -1.48 8.44
N ASN A 613 -8.85 -2.11 8.16
CA ASN A 613 -7.55 -1.46 8.33
C ASN A 613 -7.37 -0.37 7.28
N CYS A 614 -7.08 0.88 7.66
CA CYS A 614 -7.13 2.01 6.72
C CYS A 614 -5.94 2.96 6.80
N VAL A 615 -5.09 2.92 5.77
CA VAL A 615 -3.95 3.83 5.57
C VAL A 615 -3.83 4.21 4.11
N ALA A 616 -3.22 5.37 3.85
CA ALA A 616 -2.77 5.76 2.52
C ALA A 616 -1.58 4.89 2.11
N HIS A 617 -1.57 4.42 0.86
CA HIS A 617 -0.50 3.59 0.30
C HIS A 617 -0.16 4.01 -1.15
N ASN A 618 0.57 3.15 -1.87
CA ASN A 618 1.30 3.57 -3.07
C ASN A 618 0.43 3.91 -4.29
N GLY A 619 0.87 4.94 -5.01
CA GLY A 619 0.12 5.60 -6.08
C GLY A 619 1.00 6.12 -7.21
N SER A 620 0.39 6.79 -8.18
CA SER A 620 1.09 7.38 -9.34
C SER A 620 0.33 8.55 -9.95
N ILE A 621 0.99 9.35 -10.79
CA ILE A 621 0.34 10.44 -11.54
C ILE A 621 -0.45 9.88 -12.74
N VAL A 622 -1.72 10.26 -12.83
CA VAL A 622 -2.55 10.11 -14.05
C VAL A 622 -2.24 11.32 -14.96
N PRO A 623 -1.64 11.14 -16.14
CA PRO A 623 -1.07 12.23 -16.93
C PRO A 623 -2.12 12.95 -17.80
N VAL A 624 -3.15 13.53 -17.18
CA VAL A 624 -4.09 14.43 -17.88
C VAL A 624 -3.36 15.76 -18.16
N PRO A 625 -3.30 16.24 -19.43
CA PRO A 625 -2.57 17.45 -19.76
C PRO A 625 -3.10 18.67 -19.01
N GLY A 626 -2.23 19.40 -18.32
CA GLY A 626 -2.59 20.62 -17.58
C GLY A 626 -3.32 20.40 -16.24
N ARG A 627 -3.22 19.19 -15.68
CA ARG A 627 -3.71 18.85 -14.33
C ARG A 627 -2.68 18.03 -13.58
N ASP A 628 -2.67 18.17 -12.26
CA ASP A 628 -1.94 17.30 -11.35
C ASP A 628 -2.96 16.33 -10.75
N ILE A 629 -2.99 15.08 -11.24
CA ILE A 629 -3.93 14.04 -10.78
C ILE A 629 -3.14 12.84 -10.28
N PHE A 630 -3.47 12.36 -9.08
CA PHE A 630 -2.85 11.22 -8.41
C PHE A 630 -3.88 10.08 -8.30
N VAL A 631 -3.52 8.85 -8.67
CA VAL A 631 -4.27 7.64 -8.32
C VAL A 631 -3.55 6.92 -7.18
N GLN A 632 -4.28 6.55 -6.14
CA GLN A 632 -3.74 6.14 -4.85
C GLN A 632 -4.45 4.92 -4.27
N ALA A 633 -3.67 4.00 -3.74
CA ALA A 633 -4.14 2.84 -3.00
C ALA A 633 -4.49 3.22 -1.55
N TRP A 634 -5.59 2.68 -1.04
CA TRP A 634 -5.93 2.69 0.37
C TRP A 634 -6.11 1.26 0.87
N TYR A 635 -5.52 0.96 2.02
CA TYR A 635 -5.81 -0.28 2.74
C TYR A 635 -7.29 -0.24 3.16
N GLN A 636 -8.02 -1.32 2.87
CA GLN A 636 -9.48 -1.51 2.86
C GLN A 636 -10.42 -0.33 2.48
N GLY A 637 -9.92 0.85 2.10
CA GLY A 637 -10.68 1.99 1.56
C GLY A 637 -10.53 2.17 0.04
N GLY A 638 -9.98 1.15 -0.63
CA GLY A 638 -10.05 1.02 -2.08
C GLY A 638 -9.03 1.84 -2.87
N VAL A 639 -9.50 2.49 -3.93
CA VAL A 639 -8.73 3.30 -4.87
C VAL A 639 -9.33 4.69 -4.90
N SER A 640 -8.53 5.71 -4.61
CA SER A 640 -8.90 7.12 -4.76
C SER A 640 -8.17 7.74 -5.95
N VAL A 641 -8.87 8.53 -6.76
CA VAL A 641 -8.27 9.37 -7.82
C VAL A 641 -8.51 10.82 -7.45
N ILE A 642 -7.42 11.58 -7.28
CA ILE A 642 -7.39 12.89 -6.60
C ILE A 642 -6.83 13.93 -7.56
N ASP A 643 -7.58 14.99 -7.85
CA ASP A 643 -7.05 16.19 -8.49
C ASP A 643 -6.45 17.10 -7.41
N PHE A 644 -5.15 17.41 -7.53
CA PHE A 644 -4.41 18.33 -6.66
C PHE A 644 -3.77 19.48 -7.45
N THR A 645 -4.33 19.83 -8.62
CA THR A 645 -3.89 20.97 -9.43
C THR A 645 -3.95 22.29 -8.64
N ASP A 646 -4.90 22.41 -7.71
CA ASP A 646 -4.84 23.35 -6.59
C ASP A 646 -4.36 22.62 -5.32
N SER A 647 -3.09 22.82 -4.95
CA SER A 647 -2.45 22.19 -3.79
C SER A 647 -3.15 22.46 -2.45
N ALA A 648 -3.95 23.54 -2.35
CA ALA A 648 -4.67 23.92 -1.14
C ALA A 648 -6.11 23.37 -1.10
N ARG A 649 -6.60 22.77 -2.20
CA ARG A 649 -7.95 22.24 -2.34
C ARG A 649 -7.97 20.95 -3.19
N PRO A 650 -7.33 19.86 -2.75
CA PRO A 650 -7.43 18.57 -3.42
C PRO A 650 -8.88 18.05 -3.42
N VAL A 651 -9.26 17.32 -4.47
CA VAL A 651 -10.62 16.79 -4.66
C VAL A 651 -10.55 15.35 -5.16
N GLU A 652 -11.27 14.44 -4.50
CA GLU A 652 -11.51 13.08 -5.03
C GLU A 652 -12.46 13.18 -6.23
N ILE A 653 -11.98 12.78 -7.40
CA ILE A 653 -12.70 12.88 -8.69
C ILE A 653 -13.22 11.53 -9.21
N ALA A 654 -12.66 10.42 -8.72
CA ALA A 654 -13.12 9.07 -9.00
C ALA A 654 -12.70 8.13 -7.86
N TYR A 655 -13.45 7.06 -7.61
CA TYR A 655 -13.07 6.03 -6.65
C TYR A 655 -13.65 4.65 -6.99
N PHE A 656 -12.99 3.62 -6.45
CA PHE A 656 -13.50 2.25 -6.35
C PHE A 656 -13.30 1.79 -4.90
N ASP A 657 -14.27 1.13 -4.29
CA ASP A 657 -14.11 0.60 -2.93
C ASP A 657 -14.92 -0.69 -2.70
N ARG A 658 -14.50 -1.50 -1.71
CA ARG A 658 -15.16 -2.73 -1.26
C ARG A 658 -15.33 -2.70 0.26
N GLY A 659 -16.44 -3.24 0.74
CA GLY A 659 -16.60 -3.53 2.15
C GLY A 659 -15.58 -4.55 2.71
N PRO A 660 -15.58 -4.75 4.04
CA PRO A 660 -14.56 -5.50 4.76
C PRO A 660 -14.31 -6.90 4.19
N ILE A 661 -13.10 -7.44 4.31
CA ILE A 661 -12.79 -8.83 3.93
C ILE A 661 -13.69 -9.84 4.66
N ASP A 662 -13.96 -9.59 5.95
CA ASP A 662 -14.80 -10.43 6.80
C ASP A 662 -15.71 -9.59 7.72
N ALA A 663 -16.85 -10.15 8.12
CA ALA A 663 -17.84 -9.46 8.94
C ALA A 663 -17.55 -9.46 10.45
N GLU A 664 -16.64 -10.32 10.91
CA GLU A 664 -16.34 -10.55 12.34
C GLU A 664 -14.86 -10.25 12.68
N HIS A 665 -13.95 -10.27 11.70
CA HIS A 665 -12.50 -10.15 11.93
C HIS A 665 -11.85 -9.07 11.05
N LEU A 666 -10.96 -8.24 11.62
CA LEU A 666 -10.02 -7.44 10.83
C LEU A 666 -9.00 -8.37 10.17
N VAL A 667 -8.98 -8.37 8.83
CA VAL A 667 -7.90 -8.91 7.99
C VAL A 667 -7.19 -7.75 7.32
N VAL A 668 -5.87 -7.79 7.18
CA VAL A 668 -5.12 -6.78 6.42
C VAL A 668 -5.42 -6.96 4.92
N GLY A 669 -6.18 -6.03 4.34
CA GLY A 669 -6.66 -6.11 2.96
C GLY A 669 -6.77 -4.76 2.25
N GLY A 670 -7.44 -4.72 1.09
CA GLY A 670 -7.46 -3.56 0.21
C GLY A 670 -6.20 -3.49 -0.65
N TYR A 671 -5.85 -2.31 -1.16
CA TYR A 671 -4.79 -2.17 -2.16
C TYR A 671 -3.45 -1.80 -1.55
N TRP A 672 -2.40 -2.51 -1.97
CA TRP A 672 -1.01 -2.13 -1.70
C TRP A 672 -0.53 -1.04 -2.66
N SER A 673 -0.77 -1.21 -3.96
CA SER A 673 -0.38 -0.20 -4.95
C SER A 673 -1.44 -0.04 -6.03
N THR A 674 -1.61 1.19 -6.51
CA THR A 674 -2.45 1.48 -7.68
C THR A 674 -1.71 2.38 -8.65
N TYR A 675 -1.43 1.87 -9.85
CA TYR A 675 -0.60 2.59 -10.83
C TYR A 675 -1.30 2.79 -12.17
N TRP A 676 -1.16 4.00 -12.72
CA TRP A 676 -1.54 4.30 -14.10
C TRP A 676 -0.46 3.83 -15.07
N TYR A 677 -0.83 2.96 -16.00
CA TYR A 677 0.03 2.54 -17.10
C TYR A 677 -0.78 2.40 -18.39
N ARG A 678 -0.42 3.18 -19.41
CA ARG A 678 -0.95 3.07 -20.79
C ARG A 678 -2.48 3.09 -20.91
N GLY A 679 -3.13 4.06 -20.26
CA GLY A 679 -4.60 4.23 -20.36
C GLY A 679 -5.39 3.34 -19.39
N ARG A 680 -4.74 2.71 -18.42
CA ARG A 680 -5.35 1.78 -17.44
C ARG A 680 -4.81 2.05 -16.05
N ILE A 681 -5.60 1.73 -15.02
CA ILE A 681 -5.17 1.69 -13.63
C ILE A 681 -5.11 0.23 -13.19
N TYR A 682 -3.96 -0.22 -12.70
CA TYR A 682 -3.78 -1.56 -12.14
C TYR A 682 -3.68 -1.45 -10.61
N GLY A 683 -4.36 -2.32 -9.87
CA GLY A 683 -4.33 -2.34 -8.40
C GLY A 683 -3.95 -3.69 -7.83
N THR A 684 -2.84 -3.80 -7.09
CA THR A 684 -2.51 -5.01 -6.32
C THR A 684 -3.29 -5.01 -5.01
N GLU A 685 -4.24 -5.93 -4.89
CA GLU A 685 -5.01 -6.16 -3.66
C GLU A 685 -4.28 -7.20 -2.81
N ILE A 686 -4.01 -6.89 -1.54
CA ILE A 686 -3.11 -7.64 -0.65
C ILE A 686 -3.45 -9.15 -0.60
N VAL A 687 -4.74 -9.49 -0.53
CA VAL A 687 -5.22 -10.87 -0.32
C VAL A 687 -6.14 -11.39 -1.44
N ARG A 688 -6.81 -10.50 -2.20
CA ARG A 688 -7.68 -10.90 -3.32
C ARG A 688 -6.87 -11.17 -4.59
N GLY A 689 -5.96 -10.28 -5.01
CA GLY A 689 -5.16 -10.45 -6.23
C GLY A 689 -4.81 -9.17 -6.99
N LEU A 690 -5.19 -9.08 -8.26
CA LEU A 690 -4.89 -7.95 -9.15
C LEU A 690 -6.17 -7.47 -9.86
N ASP A 691 -6.57 -6.23 -9.60
CA ASP A 691 -7.71 -5.58 -10.28
C ASP A 691 -7.24 -4.63 -11.40
N LEU A 692 -8.08 -4.47 -12.42
CA LEU A 692 -7.85 -3.58 -13.57
C LEU A 692 -9.02 -2.62 -13.75
N PHE A 693 -8.74 -1.32 -13.86
CA PHE A 693 -9.73 -0.26 -14.00
C PHE A 693 -9.49 0.66 -15.20
N GLU A 694 -10.57 1.30 -15.64
CA GLU A 694 -10.61 2.35 -16.66
C GLU A 694 -11.36 3.57 -16.11
N LEU A 695 -10.84 4.78 -16.36
CA LEU A 695 -11.51 6.03 -16.03
C LEU A 695 -12.69 6.28 -16.97
N LEU A 696 -13.83 6.66 -16.40
CA LEU A 696 -15.03 7.02 -17.15
C LEU A 696 -15.20 8.55 -17.22
N PRO A 697 -15.70 9.10 -18.34
CA PRO A 697 -16.03 10.51 -18.42
C PRO A 697 -17.22 10.84 -17.49
N GLY A 698 -17.15 11.99 -16.82
CA GLY A 698 -18.10 12.39 -15.77
C GLY A 698 -18.05 13.89 -15.49
N GLU A 699 -18.42 14.31 -14.27
CA GLU A 699 -18.42 15.73 -13.88
C GLU A 699 -17.01 16.34 -13.86
N TYR A 700 -16.01 15.55 -13.47
CA TYR A 700 -14.64 16.02 -13.25
C TYR A 700 -13.68 15.82 -14.43
N LEU A 701 -13.98 14.92 -15.38
CA LEU A 701 -13.11 14.55 -16.50
C LEU A 701 -13.95 14.34 -17.77
N THR A 702 -13.52 14.92 -18.89
CA THR A 702 -14.12 14.64 -20.20
C THR A 702 -13.48 13.44 -20.90
N GLU A 703 -14.15 12.95 -21.95
CA GLU A 703 -13.61 11.91 -22.85
C GLU A 703 -12.27 12.34 -23.48
N ASN A 704 -12.13 13.63 -23.83
CA ASN A 704 -10.87 14.17 -24.36
C ASN A 704 -9.75 14.19 -23.31
N GLU A 705 -10.05 14.53 -22.06
CA GLU A 705 -9.05 14.52 -20.98
C GLU A 705 -8.50 13.11 -20.70
N ILE A 706 -9.39 12.10 -20.69
CA ILE A 706 -9.02 10.70 -20.47
C ILE A 706 -8.26 10.15 -21.69
N ALA A 707 -8.72 10.42 -22.91
CA ALA A 707 -8.04 10.02 -24.13
C ALA A 707 -6.65 10.67 -24.28
N ALA A 708 -6.50 11.95 -23.88
CA ALA A 708 -5.22 12.63 -23.89
C ALA A 708 -4.23 12.03 -22.85
N ALA A 709 -4.72 11.58 -21.69
CA ALA A 709 -3.89 10.85 -20.72
C ALA A 709 -3.43 9.48 -21.23
N ALA A 710 -4.22 8.82 -22.08
CA ALA A 710 -3.82 7.58 -22.75
C ALA A 710 -2.81 7.77 -23.90
N LEU A 711 -2.67 9.00 -24.42
CA LEU A 711 -1.67 9.39 -25.43
C LEU A 711 -0.37 9.96 -24.86
N ALA A 712 -0.27 10.09 -23.54
CA ALA A 712 0.87 10.71 -22.87
C ALA A 712 2.13 9.81 -22.99
N ASP A 713 3.29 10.39 -23.34
CA ASP A 713 4.52 9.60 -23.49
C ASP A 713 5.16 9.35 -22.11
N GLN A 714 4.78 8.22 -21.51
CA GLN A 714 5.37 7.67 -20.29
C GLN A 714 6.55 6.72 -20.61
N GLY A 715 7.04 6.70 -21.86
CA GLY A 715 8.02 5.74 -22.33
C GLY A 715 7.51 4.29 -22.32
N ALA A 716 8.42 3.36 -22.00
CA ALA A 716 8.16 1.92 -22.05
C ALA A 716 8.38 1.20 -20.72
N ARG A 717 8.63 1.92 -19.62
CA ARG A 717 8.90 1.37 -18.29
C ARG A 717 8.18 2.20 -17.22
N PHE A 718 7.61 1.54 -16.22
CA PHE A 718 7.17 2.15 -14.98
C PHE A 718 7.76 1.33 -13.84
N ASN A 719 8.41 1.99 -12.89
CA ASN A 719 8.89 1.39 -11.65
C ASN A 719 8.28 2.13 -10.45
N PRO A 720 7.90 1.42 -9.38
CA PRO A 720 7.67 2.01 -8.07
C PRO A 720 8.77 3.01 -7.69
N GLN A 721 8.38 4.09 -7.02
CA GLN A 721 9.27 5.16 -6.55
C GLN A 721 10.21 5.75 -7.63
N GLN A 722 9.88 5.66 -8.93
CA GLN A 722 10.65 6.26 -10.04
C GLN A 722 9.73 7.06 -10.98
N GLN A 723 10.03 8.36 -11.14
CA GLN A 723 9.27 9.28 -11.98
C GLN A 723 10.14 9.90 -13.08
N PHE A 724 9.51 10.11 -14.24
CA PHE A 724 10.05 10.82 -15.39
C PHE A 724 9.03 11.88 -15.84
N ARG A 725 9.48 12.91 -16.55
CA ARG A 725 8.60 13.90 -17.14
C ARG A 725 7.78 13.26 -18.26
N VAL A 726 6.47 13.37 -18.16
CA VAL A 726 5.53 13.00 -19.22
C VAL A 726 5.22 14.24 -20.06
N ASP A 727 5.35 14.12 -21.37
CA ASP A 727 4.88 15.12 -22.34
C ASP A 727 3.80 14.49 -23.26
N TRP A 728 3.06 15.34 -23.99
CA TRP A 728 1.93 14.91 -24.84
C TRP A 728 2.18 15.25 -26.32
N PRO A 729 1.75 14.40 -27.27
CA PRO A 729 1.87 14.67 -28.69
C PRO A 729 0.95 15.84 -29.11
N ALA A 730 1.33 16.53 -30.18
CA ALA A 730 0.50 17.57 -30.78
C ALA A 730 -0.65 16.95 -31.59
N GLU A 731 -1.71 16.52 -30.90
CA GLU A 731 -2.90 15.87 -31.48
C GLU A 731 -4.19 16.66 -31.20
N PRO A 732 -5.23 16.56 -32.05
CA PRO A 732 -6.48 17.31 -31.88
C PRO A 732 -7.15 17.07 -30.52
N VAL A 733 -7.14 15.83 -30.03
CA VAL A 733 -7.72 15.45 -28.72
C VAL A 733 -6.99 16.09 -27.54
N VAL A 734 -5.68 16.33 -27.64
CA VAL A 734 -4.90 17.06 -26.60
C VAL A 734 -5.28 18.55 -26.59
N ALA A 735 -5.53 19.13 -27.78
CA ALA A 735 -6.08 20.48 -27.87
C ALA A 735 -7.53 20.55 -27.32
N ARG A 736 -8.36 19.54 -27.58
CA ARG A 736 -9.70 19.45 -26.96
C ARG A 736 -9.64 19.31 -25.44
N ALA A 737 -8.73 18.50 -24.89
CA ALA A 737 -8.57 18.34 -23.44
C ALA A 737 -8.29 19.67 -22.71
N TYR A 738 -7.38 20.50 -23.26
CA TYR A 738 -7.15 21.85 -22.72
C TYR A 738 -8.36 22.79 -22.93
N LEU A 739 -9.07 22.67 -24.05
CA LEU A 739 -10.25 23.49 -24.34
C LEU A 739 -11.42 23.18 -23.40
N ASP A 740 -11.69 21.89 -23.16
CA ASP A 740 -12.70 21.41 -22.22
C ASP A 740 -12.45 21.92 -20.79
N GLN A 741 -11.18 21.90 -20.35
CA GLN A 741 -10.75 22.50 -19.08
C GLN A 741 -11.05 24.00 -19.06
N LEU A 742 -10.63 24.74 -20.10
CA LEU A 742 -10.80 26.19 -20.19
C LEU A 742 -12.27 26.63 -20.32
N GLU A 743 -13.13 25.83 -20.93
CA GLU A 743 -14.59 26.07 -20.97
C GLU A 743 -15.23 25.81 -19.61
N ARG A 744 -14.88 24.69 -18.95
CA ARG A 744 -15.33 24.35 -17.57
C ARG A 744 -14.95 25.44 -16.57
N ASP A 745 -13.72 25.95 -16.66
CA ASP A 745 -13.19 27.05 -15.84
C ASP A 745 -13.74 28.43 -16.26
N LYS A 746 -14.41 28.54 -17.42
CA LYS A 746 -14.86 29.81 -18.06
C LYS A 746 -13.72 30.80 -18.30
N ALA A 747 -12.55 30.25 -18.61
CA ALA A 747 -11.30 30.96 -18.84
C ALA A 747 -11.11 31.47 -20.29
N LEU A 748 -12.11 31.25 -21.16
CA LEU A 748 -12.19 31.74 -22.55
C LEU A 748 -13.60 32.29 -22.85
N PRO A 749 -13.74 33.31 -23.72
CA PRO A 749 -15.05 33.77 -24.18
C PRO A 749 -15.73 32.78 -25.13
N ASP A 750 -17.04 32.57 -24.99
CA ASP A 750 -17.85 31.63 -25.80
C ASP A 750 -17.59 31.71 -27.33
N PRO A 751 -17.44 32.90 -27.96
CA PRO A 751 -17.16 32.98 -29.40
C PRO A 751 -15.81 32.37 -29.80
N LEU A 752 -14.78 32.52 -28.95
CA LEU A 752 -13.45 31.96 -29.19
C LEU A 752 -13.46 30.44 -28.99
N VAL A 753 -14.21 29.94 -28.01
CA VAL A 753 -14.45 28.49 -27.82
C VAL A 753 -15.12 27.90 -29.07
N ALA A 754 -16.14 28.57 -29.61
CA ALA A 754 -16.82 28.12 -30.83
C ALA A 754 -15.91 28.14 -32.08
N GLU A 755 -15.02 29.12 -32.22
CA GLU A 755 -14.03 29.16 -33.31
C GLU A 755 -12.95 28.06 -33.16
N LEU A 756 -12.51 27.79 -31.92
CA LEU A 756 -11.57 26.70 -31.61
C LEU A 756 -12.16 25.32 -31.91
N LEU A 757 -13.40 25.05 -31.45
CA LEU A 757 -14.11 23.81 -31.74
C LEU A 757 -14.27 23.61 -33.25
N ALA A 758 -14.74 24.63 -33.98
CA ALA A 758 -14.92 24.53 -35.44
C ALA A 758 -13.60 24.27 -36.20
N ALA A 759 -12.47 24.76 -35.70
CA ALA A 759 -11.15 24.47 -36.27
C ALA A 759 -10.69 23.02 -35.98
N LEU A 760 -10.94 22.51 -34.77
CA LEU A 760 -10.61 21.12 -34.40
C LEU A 760 -11.52 20.10 -35.09
N ASP A 761 -12.82 20.40 -35.23
CA ASP A 761 -13.77 19.59 -36.02
C ASP A 761 -13.34 19.50 -37.49
N SER A 762 -12.84 20.61 -38.06
CA SER A 762 -12.32 20.65 -39.43
C SER A 762 -11.01 19.86 -39.60
N LEU A 763 -10.20 19.79 -38.54
CA LEU A 763 -8.93 19.07 -38.51
C LEU A 763 -9.13 17.55 -38.46
N GLU A 764 -10.06 17.08 -37.63
CA GLU A 764 -10.42 15.66 -37.50
C GLU A 764 -11.21 15.13 -38.71
N ALA A 765 -12.05 15.97 -39.33
CA ALA A 765 -12.73 15.61 -40.58
C ALA A 765 -11.74 15.35 -41.74
N GLY A 766 -10.61 16.07 -41.74
CA GLY A 766 -9.50 15.91 -42.66
C GLY A 766 -9.74 16.44 -44.08
N PRO A 767 -8.68 16.85 -44.79
CA PRO A 767 -8.77 17.32 -46.18
C PRO A 767 -9.01 16.14 -47.15
N GLU A 768 -9.95 16.30 -48.10
CA GLU A 768 -10.27 15.27 -49.10
C GLU A 768 -9.01 14.80 -49.85
N GLY A 769 -8.63 13.53 -49.62
CA GLY A 769 -7.48 12.91 -50.27
C GLY A 769 -6.11 13.17 -49.63
N GLY A 770 -6.04 13.73 -48.42
CA GLY A 770 -4.80 13.87 -47.66
C GLY A 770 -3.84 14.93 -48.21
N ALA A 771 -4.39 16.01 -48.78
CA ALA A 771 -3.61 17.18 -49.19
C ALA A 771 -3.29 18.10 -47.98
N ARG A 772 -2.26 18.94 -48.11
CA ARG A 772 -1.96 20.01 -47.13
C ARG A 772 -3.06 21.07 -47.14
N ASP A 773 -3.51 21.52 -45.96
CA ASP A 773 -4.47 22.62 -45.83
C ASP A 773 -3.83 23.85 -45.17
N GLU A 774 -3.24 24.70 -46.01
CA GLU A 774 -2.66 25.99 -45.62
C GLU A 774 -3.70 26.98 -45.04
N ASN A 775 -5.00 26.82 -45.35
CA ASN A 775 -6.04 27.70 -44.78
C ASN A 775 -6.32 27.28 -43.33
N LEU A 776 -6.48 25.98 -43.07
CA LEU A 776 -6.65 25.46 -41.72
C LEU A 776 -5.40 25.71 -40.87
N ALA A 777 -4.20 25.52 -41.43
CA ALA A 777 -2.94 25.89 -40.78
C ALA A 777 -2.88 27.38 -40.41
N ALA A 778 -3.33 28.28 -41.29
CA ALA A 778 -3.40 29.72 -41.00
C ALA A 778 -4.45 30.05 -39.91
N THR A 779 -5.60 29.38 -39.92
CA THR A 779 -6.64 29.51 -38.87
C THR A 779 -6.12 29.07 -37.51
N LEU A 780 -5.53 27.88 -37.41
CA LEU A 780 -4.96 27.34 -36.17
C LEU A 780 -3.83 28.25 -35.64
N GLN A 781 -2.99 28.82 -36.51
CA GLN A 781 -1.99 29.82 -36.11
C GLN A 781 -2.59 31.14 -35.63
N SER A 782 -3.70 31.60 -36.22
CA SER A 782 -4.42 32.79 -35.76
C SER A 782 -5.05 32.57 -34.39
N LEU A 783 -5.62 31.38 -34.13
CA LEU A 783 -6.23 31.01 -32.86
C LEU A 783 -5.17 30.80 -31.75
N GLY A 784 -4.07 30.12 -32.06
CA GLY A 784 -2.92 30.00 -31.15
C GLY A 784 -2.26 31.34 -30.81
N ALA A 785 -2.26 32.30 -31.74
CA ALA A 785 -1.84 33.67 -31.45
C ALA A 785 -2.85 34.41 -30.54
N ALA A 786 -4.15 34.31 -30.83
CA ALA A 786 -5.21 34.95 -30.04
C ALA A 786 -5.22 34.48 -28.57
N LEU A 787 -4.99 33.19 -28.32
CA LEU A 787 -4.87 32.61 -26.97
C LEU A 787 -3.72 33.20 -26.12
N ARG A 788 -2.76 33.87 -26.77
CA ARG A 788 -1.60 34.53 -26.14
C ARG A 788 -1.76 36.06 -26.02
N GLU A 789 -2.91 36.65 -26.37
CA GLU A 789 -3.12 38.10 -26.26
C GLU A 789 -3.37 38.57 -24.82
N ASP A 790 -2.71 39.67 -24.44
CA ASP A 790 -2.87 40.40 -23.16
C ASP A 790 -4.27 41.04 -23.05
N GLY A 791 -5.28 40.22 -22.83
CA GLY A 791 -6.69 40.64 -22.76
C GLY A 791 -7.68 39.53 -22.39
N LEU A 792 -7.31 38.24 -22.54
CA LEU A 792 -8.12 37.08 -22.14
C LEU A 792 -8.14 36.85 -20.61
N GLN A 793 -8.26 37.93 -19.83
CA GLN A 793 -8.40 37.88 -18.38
C GLN A 793 -9.84 37.55 -18.01
N GLY A 794 -10.10 36.25 -17.74
CA GLY A 794 -11.02 35.87 -16.68
C GLY A 794 -10.58 36.46 -15.33
N ASP A 795 -11.43 36.35 -14.30
CA ASP A 795 -11.29 37.13 -13.06
C ASP A 795 -9.87 37.05 -12.47
N ALA A 796 -9.25 38.22 -12.28
CA ALA A 796 -7.81 38.34 -12.48
C ALA A 796 -6.97 37.70 -11.36
N GLY A 797 -6.43 36.50 -11.61
CA GLY A 797 -5.47 35.86 -10.71
C GLY A 797 -5.03 34.44 -11.07
N ASP A 798 -5.79 33.68 -11.85
CA ASP A 798 -5.48 32.24 -12.01
C ASP A 798 -4.28 31.95 -12.94
N ALA A 799 -3.26 31.33 -12.35
CA ALA A 799 -2.08 30.82 -13.03
C ALA A 799 -2.37 29.53 -13.82
N ILE A 800 -3.31 28.69 -13.37
CA ILE A 800 -3.63 27.39 -13.97
C ILE A 800 -4.28 27.60 -15.35
N ALA A 801 -5.36 28.39 -15.43
CA ALA A 801 -5.97 28.81 -16.69
C ALA A 801 -4.99 29.51 -17.64
N THR A 802 -4.04 30.27 -17.09
CA THR A 802 -3.01 30.96 -17.88
C THR A 802 -2.00 29.97 -18.49
N MET A 803 -1.58 28.97 -17.72
CA MET A 803 -0.77 27.84 -18.20
C MET A 803 -1.53 27.01 -19.25
N ARG A 804 -2.81 26.68 -19.01
CA ARG A 804 -3.67 25.93 -19.94
C ARG A 804 -3.83 26.65 -21.29
N ARG A 805 -4.10 27.97 -21.30
CA ARG A 805 -4.16 28.77 -22.54
C ARG A 805 -2.84 28.77 -23.31
N ALA A 806 -1.70 28.85 -22.61
CA ALA A 806 -0.38 28.81 -23.23
C ALA A 806 -0.09 27.45 -23.87
N ARG A 807 -0.38 26.34 -23.17
CA ARG A 807 -0.20 24.98 -23.70
C ARG A 807 -1.13 24.70 -24.88
N LEU A 808 -2.41 25.10 -24.82
CA LEU A 808 -3.33 25.00 -25.96
C LEU A 808 -2.82 25.77 -27.18
N ALA A 809 -2.29 26.97 -26.99
CA ALA A 809 -1.65 27.73 -28.07
C ALA A 809 -0.46 26.98 -28.68
N ASP A 810 0.39 26.36 -27.87
CA ASP A 810 1.53 25.55 -28.34
C ASP A 810 1.06 24.34 -29.17
N THR A 811 0.05 23.59 -28.69
CA THR A 811 -0.54 22.45 -29.41
C THR A 811 -1.12 22.86 -30.76
N LEU A 812 -1.87 23.97 -30.82
CA LEU A 812 -2.46 24.48 -32.07
C LEU A 812 -1.40 24.96 -33.07
N LEU A 813 -0.31 25.57 -32.59
CA LEU A 813 0.81 25.99 -33.42
C LEU A 813 1.56 24.80 -34.02
N ALA A 814 1.77 23.74 -33.25
CA ALA A 814 2.41 22.49 -33.71
C ALA A 814 1.52 21.73 -34.71
N LEU A 815 0.21 21.60 -34.44
CA LEU A 815 -0.77 21.05 -35.39
C LEU A 815 -0.77 21.80 -36.72
N ALA A 816 -0.67 23.14 -36.67
CA ALA A 816 -0.58 23.97 -37.86
C ALA A 816 0.76 23.85 -38.64
N GLU A 817 1.83 23.37 -38.01
CA GLU A 817 3.08 23.03 -38.71
C GLU A 817 2.96 21.65 -39.38
N GLY A 818 2.28 20.68 -38.75
CA GLY A 818 2.00 19.36 -39.33
C GLY A 818 1.15 19.39 -40.61
N LEU A 819 0.34 20.43 -40.81
CA LEU A 819 -0.47 20.65 -42.01
C LEU A 819 0.30 21.23 -43.22
N ARG A 820 1.57 21.61 -43.06
CA ARG A 820 2.38 22.37 -44.04
C ARG A 820 3.39 21.55 -44.84
#